data_AF-A0AAW8QYG4-F1
#
_entry.id   AF-A0AAW8QYG4-F1
#
_cell.length_a   1.000
_cell.length_b   1.000
_cell.length_c   1.000
_cell.angle_alpha   90.00
_cell.angle_beta   90.00
_cell.angle_gamma   90.00
#
_symmetry.space_group_name_H-M   'P 1'
#
loop_
_entity.id
_entity.type
_entity.pdbx_description
1 polymer ?
#
loop_
_entity_poly.entity_id
_entity_poly.type
_entity_poly.pdbx_seq_one_letter_code
_entity_poly.pdbx_strand_id
1 'polypeptide(L)'
;MFLNHKLKTLHSFLFTCGAVALSLSANAAQNNATSYQQLGYFQAPSIHVGEGQSGTSTSMVFAAEGDLWRLSAGAFAGQNTALRITTHSAEERFPHVSPDGKSIAFSANYDGATEVYIIGMTGGQAKRITFESTRAYVQGWTSEGKVLYSTSSTVMGPANSWVLKIVDPSTLQQSTIPVADAIEGVIDADGSYVYFVQHGLQSSGDNANQYKGGARGELWRFALGESKEAVKLTEEHSGSVRNPMLFKEHLYFVSNASGIDNIWRMQLDGTNLEQVTRYTDWGVRQADMHQGRIAYQLGADILVLDLLNNSSEKLNIQLTSDFPNLRDKWLERPLENLNSVTLAPKKDKVAITARGRIAVATTNVSRLIELNTDPSSRSRDAILSKDGKTVYAFNDTSGQNEIWAFSVDGKTPAKQLTDDAKVGRRNMWLSPDGTKIAHDTKRGLLYLLDLSDGSNKVVLSNLASGINDFTWSRDSQHFVAAYQESGTERSSIFLHSLAEARTERLTSTKYESYSPAFGAKGDWLYFISDRNFNADPSGPWGDRNMGPGFDRRGEIYAIALNEKAVFPFAEPTEELFGESDDSAAEDKDTESAGTETNEAETDESGLQIDWTGLAGRLWKVPVSAGNFSQLSVNSRHLYVIDEISEPGARQSLKSLSLEFDARPRTFTSSVRSYALSADGQSMLIVKGRGASTNMYIVPANSSFPNNPSDNRVQTSSWKLKISPQDEWRQMFKDAWLMHRDSLFDANMRGIDWLATKQKYEPLLARLSDRRELNDIFKQMMGELNALHSQVRGGDFNDNDEVPNASVLGAAYEDTAAGVVISHLYQHDPELPGDAAPLSRPGVDARVGDVIKEVNNRPVNNIAELVVALTHQANKQVLLTLERDGELLNTIVKPDASRSESRYRYRNWVFSNAQKVTEAENDIGYLHLYSMTRSDLSSFAKEFYAQYQKQGLIIDVRRNRGGNIDSIIIEKLLRRSWSFWQDTNGERSTNMQQAFRGHLVVLADEFTYSDGETFTAGIKALDLGTVIGKQTAGAGVWLSGGNNVVDGGIARAAEFPVYSMDGRWITEGRGISPDIEVNNLPHATFNGEDAQLAAAIAYLKSKIAEQPVMPIEAKPLPPVNETADDIE
;
A
#
# COMPACT_ATOMS: atom_id res chain seq x y z
N MET A 1 -8.20 -64.34 50.98
CA MET A 1 -8.94 -63.12 51.36
C MET A 1 -8.10 -61.92 50.92
N PHE A 2 -7.89 -61.58 49.65
CA PHE A 2 -8.81 -61.49 48.50
C PHE A 2 -10.06 -60.68 48.78
N LEU A 3 -10.22 -59.61 48.00
CA LEU A 3 -11.43 -58.85 47.74
C LEU A 3 -12.17 -58.35 48.98
N ASN A 4 -11.91 -57.10 49.42
CA ASN A 4 -13.00 -56.21 49.87
C ASN A 4 -12.60 -54.78 50.28
N HIS A 5 -11.38 -54.31 50.01
CA HIS A 5 -11.00 -52.92 50.34
C HIS A 5 -10.54 -52.03 49.19
N LYS A 6 -10.59 -52.51 47.94
CA LYS A 6 -10.29 -51.67 46.75
C LYS A 6 -11.49 -51.37 45.84
N LEU A 7 -12.71 -51.79 46.19
CA LEU A 7 -13.91 -51.48 45.38
C LEU A 7 -14.77 -50.30 45.89
N LYS A 8 -14.58 -49.81 47.12
CA LYS A 8 -15.38 -48.68 47.65
C LYS A 8 -14.81 -47.30 47.36
N THR A 9 -13.53 -47.16 47.01
CA THR A 9 -12.91 -45.86 46.70
C THR A 9 -12.94 -45.50 45.22
N LEU A 10 -13.19 -46.47 44.32
CA LEU A 10 -13.24 -46.20 42.87
C LEU A 10 -14.62 -45.71 42.39
N HIS A 11 -15.71 -46.07 43.08
CA HIS A 11 -17.06 -45.65 42.70
C HIS A 11 -17.38 -44.19 43.06
N SER A 12 -16.65 -43.58 44.00
CA SER A 12 -16.90 -42.18 44.38
C SER A 12 -16.09 -41.16 43.55
N PHE A 13 -14.98 -41.59 42.93
CA PHE A 13 -14.13 -40.74 42.06
C PHE A 13 -14.62 -40.71 40.60
N LEU A 14 -15.27 -41.78 40.13
CA LEU A 14 -15.82 -41.83 38.77
C LEU A 14 -17.11 -40.99 38.60
N PHE A 15 -17.88 -40.77 39.67
CA PHE A 15 -19.04 -39.89 39.62
C PHE A 15 -18.70 -38.40 39.70
N THR A 16 -17.57 -38.03 40.33
CA THR A 16 -17.11 -36.63 40.38
C THR A 16 -16.44 -36.19 39.06
N CYS A 17 -15.69 -37.07 38.39
CA CYS A 17 -15.12 -36.74 37.07
C CYS A 17 -16.18 -36.71 35.94
N GLY A 18 -17.23 -37.53 36.02
CA GLY A 18 -18.35 -37.48 35.07
C GLY A 18 -19.19 -36.21 35.18
N ALA A 19 -19.42 -35.73 36.41
CA ALA A 19 -20.15 -34.48 36.66
C ALA A 19 -19.33 -33.23 36.28
N VAL A 20 -18.01 -33.26 36.46
CA VAL A 20 -17.12 -32.16 36.04
C VAL A 20 -17.01 -32.09 34.50
N ALA A 21 -16.92 -33.23 33.80
CA ALA A 21 -16.92 -33.26 32.32
C ALA A 21 -18.26 -32.85 31.69
N LEU A 22 -19.40 -33.21 32.31
CA LEU A 22 -20.73 -32.73 31.91
C LEU A 22 -20.96 -31.25 32.25
N SER A 23 -20.36 -30.74 33.33
CA SER A 23 -20.42 -29.30 33.65
C SER A 23 -19.49 -28.45 32.77
N LEU A 24 -18.35 -28.98 32.31
CA LEU A 24 -17.44 -28.29 31.39
C LEU A 24 -17.97 -28.26 29.95
N SER A 25 -18.65 -29.32 29.51
CA SER A 25 -19.34 -29.35 28.21
C SER A 25 -20.66 -28.55 28.24
N ALA A 26 -21.36 -28.51 29.37
CA ALA A 26 -22.50 -27.61 29.57
C ALA A 26 -22.08 -26.13 29.67
N ASN A 27 -20.93 -25.81 30.28
CA ASN A 27 -20.38 -24.45 30.30
C ASN A 27 -19.83 -24.00 28.94
N ALA A 28 -19.25 -24.91 28.13
CA ALA A 28 -18.85 -24.60 26.74
C ALA A 28 -20.06 -24.44 25.81
N ALA A 29 -21.10 -25.25 25.98
CA ALA A 29 -22.36 -25.11 25.25
C ALA A 29 -23.19 -23.89 25.72
N GLN A 30 -23.16 -23.54 27.02
CA GLN A 30 -23.76 -22.32 27.54
C GLN A 30 -22.97 -21.09 27.08
N ASN A 31 -21.64 -21.10 27.07
CA ASN A 31 -20.82 -20.02 26.53
C ASN A 31 -21.05 -19.81 25.02
N ASN A 32 -21.21 -20.88 24.24
CA ASN A 32 -21.56 -20.78 22.83
C ASN A 32 -23.01 -20.30 22.63
N ALA A 33 -23.98 -20.74 23.44
CA ALA A 33 -25.35 -20.26 23.37
C ALA A 33 -25.51 -18.80 23.83
N THR A 34 -24.70 -18.32 24.78
CA THR A 34 -24.61 -16.89 25.15
C THR A 34 -23.81 -16.08 24.13
N SER A 35 -22.91 -16.69 23.34
CA SER A 35 -22.11 -15.96 22.34
C SER A 35 -22.96 -15.44 21.16
N TYR A 36 -24.00 -16.17 20.75
CA TYR A 36 -24.92 -15.74 19.68
C TYR A 36 -25.86 -14.61 20.12
N GLN A 37 -26.01 -14.34 21.42
CA GLN A 37 -26.80 -13.19 21.91
C GLN A 37 -26.08 -11.84 21.77
N GLN A 38 -24.77 -11.82 21.44
CA GLN A 38 -23.98 -10.60 21.30
C GLN A 38 -23.53 -10.29 19.86
N LEU A 39 -23.90 -11.11 18.86
CA LEU A 39 -23.55 -10.85 17.46
C LEU A 39 -24.23 -9.59 16.92
N GLY A 40 -23.46 -8.81 16.17
CA GLY A 40 -23.93 -7.58 15.53
C GLY A 40 -22.94 -6.44 15.72
N TYR A 41 -22.33 -6.01 14.61
CA TYR A 41 -21.52 -4.81 14.52
C TYR A 41 -22.25 -3.82 13.59
N PHE A 42 -22.82 -2.77 14.18
CA PHE A 42 -23.79 -1.93 13.48
C PHE A 42 -23.16 -0.62 13.01
N GLN A 43 -23.37 -0.28 11.74
CA GLN A 43 -22.74 0.87 11.10
C GLN A 43 -23.76 1.67 10.29
N ALA A 44 -23.43 2.92 10.00
CA ALA A 44 -24.17 3.81 9.10
C ALA A 44 -25.71 3.80 9.30
N PRO A 45 -26.21 4.09 10.51
CA PRO A 45 -27.65 4.17 10.71
C PRO A 45 -28.26 5.34 9.94
N SER A 46 -29.47 5.13 9.42
CA SER A 46 -30.37 6.19 8.96
C SER A 46 -31.75 6.01 9.58
N ILE A 47 -32.31 7.12 10.07
CA ILE A 47 -33.53 7.14 10.87
C ILE A 47 -34.64 7.87 10.13
N HIS A 48 -35.86 7.35 10.22
CA HIS A 48 -37.06 8.02 9.70
C HIS A 48 -38.15 8.01 10.76
N VAL A 49 -38.85 9.14 10.85
CA VAL A 49 -39.91 9.41 11.84
C VAL A 49 -41.14 9.84 11.05
N GLY A 50 -42.12 8.95 10.95
CA GLY A 50 -43.38 9.19 10.27
C GLY A 50 -44.60 9.13 11.19
N GLU A 51 -45.79 9.27 10.62
CA GLU A 51 -47.06 9.05 11.31
C GLU A 51 -47.53 7.59 11.09
N GLY A 52 -47.66 6.84 12.18
CA GLY A 52 -48.25 5.50 12.19
C GLY A 52 -49.72 5.51 12.62
N GLN A 53 -50.42 4.39 12.46
CA GLN A 53 -51.85 4.26 12.79
C GLN A 53 -52.18 4.51 14.28
N SER A 54 -51.18 4.54 15.17
CA SER A 54 -51.32 4.74 16.62
C SER A 54 -50.42 5.85 17.19
N GLY A 55 -49.93 6.78 16.36
CA GLY A 55 -49.02 7.87 16.77
C GLY A 55 -47.70 7.89 15.98
N THR A 56 -46.68 8.57 16.49
CA THR A 56 -45.36 8.65 15.86
C THR A 56 -44.73 7.26 15.66
N SER A 57 -44.37 6.94 14.42
CA SER A 57 -43.71 5.71 14.01
C SER A 57 -42.26 6.00 13.67
N THR A 58 -41.31 5.30 14.25
CA THR A 58 -39.89 5.43 13.91
C THR A 58 -39.38 4.16 13.26
N SER A 59 -38.79 4.27 12.07
CA SER A 59 -38.07 3.20 11.39
C SER A 59 -36.59 3.56 11.29
N MET A 60 -35.76 2.53 11.14
CA MET A 60 -34.31 2.71 11.00
C MET A 60 -33.77 1.70 9.99
N VAL A 61 -32.80 2.13 9.20
CA VAL A 61 -31.98 1.29 8.34
C VAL A 61 -30.53 1.42 8.79
N PHE A 62 -29.73 0.36 8.72
CA PHE A 62 -28.31 0.40 9.05
C PHE A 62 -27.56 -0.70 8.30
N ALA A 63 -26.23 -0.61 8.25
CA ALA A 63 -25.37 -1.64 7.68
C ALA A 63 -24.85 -2.61 8.76
N ALA A 64 -24.90 -3.91 8.45
CA ALA A 64 -24.29 -4.99 9.24
C ALA A 64 -24.11 -6.23 8.36
N GLU A 65 -23.08 -7.04 8.60
CA GLU A 65 -22.72 -8.20 7.75
C GLU A 65 -22.36 -7.84 6.30
N GLY A 66 -22.07 -6.56 6.01
CA GLY A 66 -21.94 -6.02 4.65
C GLY A 66 -23.28 -5.70 3.96
N ASP A 67 -24.40 -6.06 4.60
CA ASP A 67 -25.77 -5.90 4.10
C ASP A 67 -26.53 -4.74 4.77
N LEU A 68 -27.65 -4.30 4.17
CA LEU A 68 -28.62 -3.39 4.77
C LEU A 68 -29.67 -4.13 5.60
N TRP A 69 -29.96 -3.59 6.77
CA TRP A 69 -30.93 -4.10 7.75
C TRP A 69 -31.92 -3.02 8.14
N ARG A 70 -33.15 -3.42 8.50
CA ARG A 70 -34.18 -2.52 9.03
C ARG A 70 -34.71 -2.92 10.39
N LEU A 71 -35.03 -1.91 11.19
CA LEU A 71 -35.93 -2.01 12.35
C LEU A 71 -37.31 -1.47 11.96
N SER A 72 -38.36 -2.25 12.27
CA SER A 72 -39.75 -1.87 11.99
C SER A 72 -40.32 -0.93 13.06
N ALA A 73 -41.38 -0.20 12.68
CA ALA A 73 -42.05 0.84 13.45
C ALA A 73 -42.39 0.48 14.91
N GLY A 74 -41.86 1.23 15.88
CA GLY A 74 -42.18 1.18 17.32
C GLY A 74 -41.26 2.07 18.15
N ALA A 75 -41.62 2.38 19.41
CA ALA A 75 -40.66 3.00 20.32
C ALA A 75 -39.51 2.01 20.54
N PHE A 76 -38.27 2.46 20.33
CA PHE A 76 -37.04 1.66 20.41
C PHE A 76 -36.71 1.08 21.81
N ALA A 77 -37.70 1.02 22.69
CA ALA A 77 -37.62 0.45 24.02
C ALA A 77 -37.57 -1.08 23.97
N GLY A 78 -36.61 -1.66 24.68
CA GLY A 78 -36.45 -3.10 24.79
C GLY A 78 -35.66 -3.70 23.63
N GLN A 79 -35.91 -4.98 23.32
CA GLN A 79 -35.18 -5.72 22.29
C GLN A 79 -35.81 -5.49 20.91
N ASN A 80 -35.00 -5.14 19.93
CA ASN A 80 -35.42 -4.80 18.57
C ASN A 80 -34.89 -5.84 17.57
N THR A 81 -35.79 -6.59 16.94
CA THR A 81 -35.43 -7.57 15.90
C THR A 81 -35.27 -6.88 14.54
N ALA A 82 -34.10 -7.01 13.94
CA ALA A 82 -33.79 -6.49 12.62
C ALA A 82 -34.06 -7.50 11.50
N LEU A 83 -34.54 -7.01 10.37
CA LEU A 83 -34.77 -7.79 9.16
C LEU A 83 -33.80 -7.36 8.06
N ARG A 84 -33.19 -8.32 7.37
CA ARG A 84 -32.27 -8.06 6.27
C ARG A 84 -33.02 -7.58 5.03
N ILE A 85 -32.44 -6.63 4.30
CA ILE A 85 -33.02 -5.98 3.11
C ILE A 85 -32.28 -6.41 1.83
N THR A 86 -30.95 -6.50 1.90
CA THR A 86 -30.06 -6.89 0.80
C THR A 86 -29.29 -8.17 1.12
N THR A 87 -28.74 -8.85 0.12
CA THR A 87 -27.99 -10.10 0.28
C THR A 87 -26.90 -10.24 -0.79
N HIS A 88 -26.38 -9.12 -1.30
CA HIS A 88 -25.40 -9.16 -2.38
C HIS A 88 -23.98 -9.32 -1.79
N SER A 89 -23.03 -9.79 -2.58
CA SER A 89 -21.67 -10.07 -2.09
C SER A 89 -20.83 -8.78 -1.88
N ALA A 90 -21.09 -7.79 -2.72
CA ALA A 90 -20.60 -6.43 -2.59
C ALA A 90 -21.07 -5.75 -1.30
N GLU A 91 -20.31 -4.75 -0.82
CA GLU A 91 -20.64 -4.01 0.39
C GLU A 91 -21.68 -2.92 0.11
N GLU A 92 -22.76 -2.86 0.88
CA GLU A 92 -23.67 -1.72 0.91
C GLU A 92 -23.33 -0.73 2.03
N ARG A 93 -23.28 0.56 1.68
CA ARG A 93 -22.87 1.63 2.59
C ARG A 93 -23.74 2.87 2.45
N PHE A 94 -23.68 3.71 3.48
CA PHE A 94 -24.33 5.03 3.52
C PHE A 94 -25.83 4.97 3.14
N PRO A 95 -26.64 4.11 3.79
CA PRO A 95 -28.07 4.09 3.52
C PRO A 95 -28.72 5.38 4.01
N HIS A 96 -29.64 5.95 3.24
CA HIS A 96 -30.53 7.03 3.68
C HIS A 96 -31.98 6.73 3.32
N VAL A 97 -32.88 6.89 4.29
CA VAL A 97 -34.32 6.71 4.08
C VAL A 97 -34.92 7.93 3.39
N SER A 98 -35.72 7.69 2.35
CA SER A 98 -36.45 8.74 1.63
C SER A 98 -37.42 9.52 2.55
N PRO A 99 -37.75 10.79 2.23
CA PRO A 99 -38.64 11.60 3.07
C PRO A 99 -40.02 10.97 3.30
N ASP A 100 -40.54 10.22 2.31
CA ASP A 100 -41.81 9.53 2.41
C ASP A 100 -41.74 8.17 3.13
N GLY A 101 -40.55 7.75 3.55
CA GLY A 101 -40.28 6.51 4.28
C GLY A 101 -40.41 5.24 3.45
N LYS A 102 -40.59 5.32 2.12
CA LYS A 102 -40.90 4.14 1.28
C LYS A 102 -39.68 3.53 0.59
N SER A 103 -38.64 4.32 0.38
CA SER A 103 -37.43 3.93 -0.35
C SER A 103 -36.15 4.19 0.45
N ILE A 104 -35.09 3.48 0.11
CA ILE A 104 -33.75 3.59 0.69
C ILE A 104 -32.77 3.82 -0.46
N ALA A 105 -31.99 4.90 -0.38
CA ALA A 105 -30.84 5.13 -1.26
C ALA A 105 -29.58 4.64 -0.54
N PHE A 106 -28.67 3.96 -1.25
CA PHE A 106 -27.43 3.46 -0.68
C PHE A 106 -26.34 3.35 -1.75
N SER A 107 -25.09 3.27 -1.32
CA SER A 107 -23.94 3.09 -2.20
C SER A 107 -23.44 1.66 -2.19
N ALA A 108 -23.25 1.08 -3.37
CA ALA A 108 -22.74 -0.28 -3.55
C ALA A 108 -21.92 -0.39 -4.85
N ASN A 109 -21.14 -1.46 -5.00
CA ASN A 109 -20.34 -1.72 -6.19
C ASN A 109 -20.79 -2.96 -6.98
N TYR A 110 -22.11 -3.15 -7.13
CA TYR A 110 -22.70 -4.30 -7.85
C TYR A 110 -22.22 -4.36 -9.31
N ASP A 111 -22.06 -3.20 -9.94
CA ASP A 111 -21.70 -3.07 -11.35
C ASP A 111 -20.25 -2.56 -11.54
N GLY A 112 -19.36 -2.84 -10.60
CA GLY A 112 -17.92 -2.55 -10.67
C GLY A 112 -17.50 -1.28 -9.94
N ALA A 113 -17.93 -0.11 -10.44
CA ALA A 113 -17.73 1.16 -9.75
C ALA A 113 -18.68 1.28 -8.55
N THR A 114 -18.30 2.07 -7.52
CA THR A 114 -19.27 2.38 -6.45
C THR A 114 -20.28 3.39 -6.97
N GLU A 115 -21.54 3.01 -6.96
CA GLU A 115 -22.68 3.76 -7.51
C GLU A 115 -23.81 3.80 -6.49
N VAL A 116 -24.78 4.68 -6.74
CA VAL A 116 -25.99 4.82 -5.93
C VAL A 116 -27.08 3.92 -6.48
N TYR A 117 -27.73 3.20 -5.57
CA TYR A 117 -28.86 2.33 -5.81
C TYR A 117 -30.04 2.74 -4.93
N ILE A 118 -31.26 2.45 -5.40
CA ILE A 118 -32.49 2.59 -4.62
C ILE A 118 -33.17 1.23 -4.47
N ILE A 119 -33.68 0.95 -3.28
CA ILE A 119 -34.49 -0.22 -2.96
C ILE A 119 -35.71 0.20 -2.12
N GLY A 120 -36.78 -0.59 -2.14
CA GLY A 120 -37.93 -0.36 -1.26
C GLY A 120 -37.59 -0.59 0.22
N MET A 121 -38.30 0.08 1.12
CA MET A 121 -38.17 -0.07 2.59
C MET A 121 -38.44 -1.50 3.09
N THR A 122 -39.12 -2.32 2.28
CA THR A 122 -39.38 -3.74 2.53
C THR A 122 -38.41 -4.67 1.81
N GLY A 123 -37.39 -4.15 1.14
CA GLY A 123 -36.53 -4.88 0.22
C GLY A 123 -37.10 -4.92 -1.20
N GLY A 124 -36.55 -5.81 -2.03
CA GLY A 124 -36.89 -5.95 -3.45
C GLY A 124 -35.65 -5.88 -4.34
N GLN A 125 -35.85 -5.68 -5.64
CA GLN A 125 -34.73 -5.49 -6.57
C GLN A 125 -34.16 -4.08 -6.43
N ALA A 126 -32.86 -3.98 -6.16
CA ALA A 126 -32.16 -2.70 -6.17
C ALA A 126 -32.07 -2.15 -7.61
N LYS A 127 -32.38 -0.86 -7.78
CA LYS A 127 -32.27 -0.12 -9.03
C LYS A 127 -31.07 0.82 -8.97
N ARG A 128 -30.09 0.65 -9.86
CA ARG A 128 -28.99 1.62 -10.04
C ARG A 128 -29.54 2.94 -10.56
N ILE A 129 -29.12 4.05 -9.96
CA ILE A 129 -29.55 5.40 -10.37
C ILE A 129 -28.40 6.35 -10.75
N THR A 130 -27.15 6.03 -10.41
CA THR A 130 -25.98 6.78 -10.90
C THR A 130 -25.09 5.91 -11.79
N PHE A 131 -24.38 6.56 -12.72
CA PHE A 131 -23.56 5.93 -13.74
C PHE A 131 -22.22 6.67 -13.89
N GLU A 132 -21.62 7.04 -12.75
CA GLU A 132 -20.40 7.85 -12.71
C GLU A 132 -19.16 7.10 -13.17
N SER A 133 -19.17 5.75 -13.13
CA SER A 133 -18.02 4.89 -13.45
C SER A 133 -16.78 5.16 -12.59
N THR A 134 -16.96 5.87 -11.46
CA THR A 134 -15.93 6.20 -10.47
C THR A 134 -16.42 5.85 -9.05
N ARG A 135 -16.61 6.83 -8.17
CA ARG A 135 -17.13 6.64 -6.80
C ARG A 135 -18.28 7.61 -6.56
N ALA A 136 -19.44 7.09 -6.21
CA ALA A 136 -20.59 7.87 -5.77
C ALA A 136 -21.06 7.44 -4.37
N TYR A 137 -21.11 8.39 -3.43
CA TYR A 137 -21.54 8.18 -2.05
C TYR A 137 -22.81 8.97 -1.74
N VAL A 138 -23.86 8.27 -1.29
CA VAL A 138 -25.13 8.91 -0.89
C VAL A 138 -24.90 9.84 0.30
N GLN A 139 -25.53 11.01 0.24
CA GLN A 139 -25.49 12.03 1.30
C GLN A 139 -26.87 12.28 1.91
N GLY A 140 -27.94 11.95 1.18
CA GLY A 140 -29.31 12.10 1.67
C GLY A 140 -30.31 12.32 0.54
N TRP A 141 -31.46 12.88 0.90
CA TRP A 141 -32.56 13.17 -0.02
C TRP A 141 -32.94 14.65 0.03
N THR A 142 -33.40 15.18 -1.11
CA THR A 142 -34.09 16.47 -1.15
C THR A 142 -35.55 16.31 -0.68
N SER A 143 -36.20 17.41 -0.30
CA SER A 143 -37.63 17.42 0.05
C SER A 143 -38.54 16.96 -1.10
N GLU A 144 -38.08 17.09 -2.34
CA GLU A 144 -38.76 16.63 -3.56
C GLU A 144 -38.59 15.12 -3.84
N GLY A 145 -37.80 14.40 -3.02
CA GLY A 145 -37.54 12.97 -3.22
C GLY A 145 -36.45 12.67 -4.27
N LYS A 146 -35.56 13.62 -4.57
CA LYS A 146 -34.34 13.37 -5.35
C LYS A 146 -33.19 12.98 -4.42
N VAL A 147 -32.19 12.26 -4.93
CA VAL A 147 -31.05 11.80 -4.12
C VAL A 147 -29.86 12.74 -4.29
N LEU A 148 -29.31 13.21 -3.16
CA LEU A 148 -28.05 13.94 -3.09
C LEU A 148 -26.90 12.95 -2.89
N TYR A 149 -25.84 13.06 -3.68
CA TYR A 149 -24.65 12.23 -3.56
C TYR A 149 -23.37 13.01 -3.87
N SER A 150 -22.26 12.58 -3.30
CA SER A 150 -20.92 13.09 -3.60
C SER A 150 -20.24 12.18 -4.62
N THR A 151 -19.50 12.74 -5.58
CA THR A 151 -18.75 11.97 -6.57
C THR A 151 -17.41 12.60 -6.93
N SER A 152 -16.43 11.77 -7.28
CA SER A 152 -15.14 12.21 -7.83
C SER A 152 -15.13 12.35 -9.36
N SER A 153 -16.33 12.48 -9.96
CA SER A 153 -16.55 12.68 -11.39
C SER A 153 -16.66 14.17 -11.70
N THR A 154 -15.52 14.86 -11.68
CA THR A 154 -15.44 16.29 -11.99
C THR A 154 -14.96 16.50 -13.42
N VAL A 155 -15.44 17.53 -14.11
CA VAL A 155 -14.95 17.84 -15.47
C VAL A 155 -13.59 18.54 -15.38
N MET A 156 -13.50 19.54 -14.51
CA MET A 156 -12.32 20.35 -14.23
C MET A 156 -11.77 20.03 -12.83
N GLY A 157 -10.54 20.48 -12.58
CA GLY A 157 -9.89 20.40 -11.28
C GLY A 157 -8.81 19.31 -11.17
N PRO A 158 -8.01 19.35 -10.10
CA PRO A 158 -6.91 18.43 -9.91
C PRO A 158 -7.40 17.01 -9.59
N ALA A 159 -6.47 16.07 -9.46
CA ALA A 159 -6.83 14.71 -9.06
C ALA A 159 -7.42 14.65 -7.64
N ASN A 160 -8.34 13.70 -7.41
CA ASN A 160 -9.08 13.58 -6.14
C ASN A 160 -9.95 14.81 -5.81
N SER A 161 -10.49 15.49 -6.83
CA SER A 161 -11.54 16.50 -6.67
C SER A 161 -12.90 15.84 -6.49
N TRP A 162 -13.76 16.44 -5.68
CA TRP A 162 -15.11 15.96 -5.38
C TRP A 162 -16.16 17.05 -5.62
N VAL A 163 -17.38 16.64 -5.97
CA VAL A 163 -18.55 17.52 -6.12
C VAL A 163 -19.79 16.84 -5.55
N LEU A 164 -20.80 17.65 -5.21
CA LEU A 164 -22.14 17.17 -4.91
C LEU A 164 -23.01 17.20 -6.18
N LYS A 165 -23.82 16.16 -6.35
CA LYS A 165 -24.80 16.04 -7.43
C LYS A 165 -26.15 15.58 -6.90
N ILE A 166 -27.20 15.96 -7.62
CA ILE A 166 -28.58 15.54 -7.37
C ILE A 166 -29.02 14.68 -8.54
N VAL A 167 -29.64 13.54 -8.28
CA VAL A 167 -30.25 12.66 -9.30
C VAL A 167 -31.72 12.42 -9.01
N ASP A 168 -32.54 12.50 -10.06
CA ASP A 168 -33.93 12.08 -10.02
C ASP A 168 -34.04 10.54 -10.21
N PRO A 169 -34.56 9.79 -9.21
CA PRO A 169 -34.70 8.34 -9.29
C PRO A 169 -35.53 7.81 -10.45
N SER A 170 -36.48 8.62 -10.93
CA SER A 170 -37.48 8.24 -11.90
C SER A 170 -36.99 8.47 -13.33
N THR A 171 -36.37 9.62 -13.59
CA THR A 171 -35.87 10.02 -14.92
C THR A 171 -34.39 9.74 -15.13
N LEU A 172 -33.63 9.49 -14.05
CA LEU A 172 -32.17 9.41 -14.02
C LEU A 172 -31.45 10.73 -14.38
N GLN A 173 -32.18 11.83 -14.53
CA GLN A 173 -31.60 13.12 -14.82
C GLN A 173 -30.77 13.62 -13.64
N GLN A 174 -29.57 14.14 -13.93
CA GLN A 174 -28.61 14.59 -12.93
C GLN A 174 -28.35 16.09 -13.06
N SER A 175 -28.01 16.72 -11.94
CA SER A 175 -27.50 18.09 -11.89
C SER A 175 -26.34 18.16 -10.90
N THR A 176 -25.36 19.02 -11.20
CA THR A 176 -24.19 19.21 -10.33
C THR A 176 -24.34 20.50 -9.55
N ILE A 177 -24.11 20.45 -8.24
CA ILE A 177 -24.04 21.64 -7.40
C ILE A 177 -22.69 22.31 -7.69
N PRO A 178 -22.67 23.62 -8.02
CA PRO A 178 -21.48 24.27 -8.54
C PRO A 178 -20.51 24.65 -7.42
N VAL A 179 -20.01 23.67 -6.67
CA VAL A 179 -19.00 23.87 -5.60
C VAL A 179 -17.95 22.76 -5.68
N ALA A 180 -16.68 23.14 -5.61
CA ALA A 180 -15.54 22.22 -5.66
C ALA A 180 -15.20 21.63 -4.29
N ASP A 181 -14.62 20.43 -4.30
CA ASP A 181 -14.15 19.67 -3.14
C ASP A 181 -15.22 19.41 -2.06
N ALA A 182 -16.49 19.46 -2.43
CA ALA A 182 -17.61 19.12 -1.55
C ALA A 182 -17.76 17.60 -1.47
N ILE A 183 -17.43 17.04 -0.31
CA ILE A 183 -17.40 15.58 -0.09
C ILE A 183 -18.62 15.06 0.67
N GLU A 184 -19.32 15.92 1.40
CA GLU A 184 -20.55 15.62 2.14
C GLU A 184 -21.46 16.85 2.14
N GLY A 185 -22.78 16.68 2.27
CA GLY A 185 -23.67 17.83 2.36
C GLY A 185 -25.14 17.51 2.58
N VAL A 186 -25.90 18.53 2.94
CA VAL A 186 -27.35 18.49 3.17
C VAL A 186 -28.00 19.74 2.56
N ILE A 187 -29.19 19.59 1.99
CA ILE A 187 -29.99 20.69 1.44
C ILE A 187 -31.14 20.98 2.39
N ASP A 188 -31.49 22.26 2.56
CA ASP A 188 -32.64 22.67 3.36
C ASP A 188 -33.99 22.28 2.72
N ALA A 189 -35.05 22.34 3.50
CA ALA A 189 -36.36 21.82 3.09
C ALA A 189 -36.99 22.61 1.92
N ASP A 190 -36.68 23.91 1.83
CA ASP A 190 -37.11 24.81 0.75
C ASP A 190 -36.20 24.77 -0.48
N GLY A 191 -35.02 24.14 -0.39
CA GLY A 191 -34.08 24.01 -1.50
C GLY A 191 -33.33 25.32 -1.82
N SER A 192 -33.23 26.22 -0.84
CA SER A 192 -32.56 27.52 -0.95
C SER A 192 -31.06 27.40 -0.74
N TYR A 193 -30.61 26.53 0.16
CA TYR A 193 -29.20 26.39 0.53
C TYR A 193 -28.74 24.94 0.59
N VAL A 194 -27.48 24.74 0.21
CA VAL A 194 -26.71 23.55 0.54
C VAL A 194 -25.69 23.89 1.62
N TYR A 195 -25.62 23.04 2.64
CA TYR A 195 -24.59 23.05 3.68
C TYR A 195 -23.68 21.87 3.44
N PHE A 196 -22.40 22.11 3.16
CA PHE A 196 -21.49 21.07 2.71
C PHE A 196 -20.16 21.10 3.44
N VAL A 197 -19.53 19.93 3.51
CA VAL A 197 -18.18 19.77 4.06
C VAL A 197 -17.18 19.75 2.92
N GLN A 198 -16.21 20.66 2.99
CA GLN A 198 -15.04 20.67 2.14
C GLN A 198 -13.91 19.90 2.85
N HIS A 199 -13.26 18.99 2.13
CA HIS A 199 -12.12 18.19 2.62
C HIS A 199 -12.42 17.31 3.85
N GLY A 200 -11.42 16.59 4.35
CA GLY A 200 -11.50 15.70 5.50
C GLY A 200 -10.79 14.36 5.26
N LEU A 201 -10.38 13.68 6.34
CA LEU A 201 -9.63 12.42 6.27
C LEU A 201 -10.40 11.27 5.58
N GLN A 202 -11.72 11.36 5.48
CA GLN A 202 -12.55 10.44 4.70
C GLN A 202 -12.16 10.42 3.21
N SER A 203 -11.45 11.43 2.70
CA SER A 203 -10.94 11.50 1.33
C SER A 203 -9.51 10.97 1.15
N SER A 204 -8.67 10.92 2.20
CA SER A 204 -7.31 10.34 2.15
C SER A 204 -7.26 8.88 2.62
N GLY A 205 -8.19 8.49 3.50
CA GLY A 205 -8.26 7.17 4.14
C GLY A 205 -7.34 7.02 5.36
N ASP A 206 -6.73 8.11 5.83
CA ASP A 206 -6.01 8.15 7.11
C ASP A 206 -6.98 8.13 8.30
N ASN A 207 -6.48 7.66 9.44
CA ASN A 207 -7.26 7.52 10.66
C ASN A 207 -6.53 8.24 11.80
N ALA A 208 -7.09 9.36 12.24
CA ALA A 208 -6.54 10.16 13.33
C ALA A 208 -7.67 10.86 14.08
N ASN A 209 -7.75 10.64 15.40
CA ASN A 209 -8.83 11.19 16.22
C ASN A 209 -8.76 12.71 16.34
N GLN A 210 -7.56 13.30 16.30
CA GLN A 210 -7.33 14.73 16.49
C GLN A 210 -6.53 15.32 15.33
N TYR A 211 -6.99 15.07 14.11
CA TYR A 211 -6.38 15.63 12.93
C TYR A 211 -6.47 17.16 12.89
N LYS A 212 -5.32 17.83 12.70
CA LYS A 212 -5.17 19.30 12.62
C LYS A 212 -4.42 19.76 11.37
N GLY A 213 -4.19 18.86 10.40
CA GLY A 213 -3.54 19.21 9.14
C GLY A 213 -4.42 20.04 8.21
N GLY A 214 -3.87 20.41 7.05
CA GLY A 214 -4.52 21.27 6.06
C GLY A 214 -5.86 20.75 5.54
N ALA A 215 -5.97 19.45 5.26
CA ALA A 215 -7.19 18.82 4.75
C ALA A 215 -8.25 18.52 5.82
N ARG A 216 -8.28 19.25 6.94
CA ARG A 216 -9.34 19.10 7.94
C ARG A 216 -10.69 19.43 7.28
N GLY A 217 -11.75 18.73 7.65
CA GLY A 217 -13.09 19.02 7.15
C GLY A 217 -13.54 20.40 7.62
N GLU A 218 -14.07 21.20 6.70
CA GLU A 218 -14.58 22.56 6.93
C GLU A 218 -16.03 22.69 6.44
N LEU A 219 -16.88 23.39 7.17
CA LEU A 219 -18.30 23.54 6.85
C LEU A 219 -18.56 24.83 6.09
N TRP A 220 -19.34 24.73 5.02
CA TRP A 220 -19.69 25.85 4.13
C TRP A 220 -21.19 25.88 3.83
N ARG A 221 -21.69 27.05 3.45
CA ARG A 221 -23.05 27.27 2.98
C ARG A 221 -23.04 27.93 1.61
N PHE A 222 -23.83 27.42 0.67
CA PHE A 222 -23.98 27.98 -0.68
C PHE A 222 -25.46 28.14 -1.03
N ALA A 223 -25.81 29.29 -1.63
CA ALA A 223 -27.17 29.59 -2.06
C ALA A 223 -27.43 28.97 -3.45
N LEU A 224 -28.42 28.07 -3.54
CA LEU A 224 -28.73 27.36 -4.77
C LEU A 224 -29.41 28.31 -5.78
N GLY A 225 -28.93 28.30 -7.02
CA GLY A 225 -29.46 29.16 -8.10
C GLY A 225 -28.91 30.59 -8.12
N GLU A 226 -28.06 30.98 -7.17
CA GLU A 226 -27.33 32.25 -7.20
C GLU A 226 -25.90 32.07 -7.74
N SER A 227 -25.28 33.18 -8.16
CA SER A 227 -23.87 33.22 -8.61
C SER A 227 -22.91 33.73 -7.54
N LYS A 228 -23.38 33.92 -6.29
CA LYS A 228 -22.54 34.37 -5.18
C LYS A 228 -21.69 33.23 -4.65
N GLU A 229 -20.49 33.53 -4.20
CA GLU A 229 -19.59 32.55 -3.59
C GLU A 229 -20.15 31.95 -2.29
N ALA A 230 -19.72 30.73 -1.98
CA ALA A 230 -20.03 30.03 -0.74
C ALA A 230 -19.42 30.74 0.48
N VAL A 231 -20.07 30.60 1.63
CA VAL A 231 -19.65 31.19 2.90
C VAL A 231 -19.18 30.10 3.85
N LYS A 232 -17.96 30.23 4.38
CA LYS A 232 -17.42 29.32 5.39
C LYS A 232 -18.09 29.58 6.75
N LEU A 233 -18.55 28.51 7.40
CA LEU A 233 -19.23 28.58 8.69
C LEU A 233 -18.31 28.20 9.87
N THR A 234 -17.19 27.54 9.60
CA THR A 234 -16.27 27.01 10.63
C THR A 234 -14.92 27.74 10.66
N GLU A 235 -14.92 29.05 10.46
CA GLU A 235 -13.69 29.87 10.49
C GLU A 235 -12.93 29.74 11.83
N GLU A 236 -13.67 29.88 12.94
CA GLU A 236 -13.14 29.83 14.31
C GLU A 236 -13.14 28.43 14.94
N HIS A 237 -13.59 27.40 14.19
CA HIS A 237 -13.72 26.05 14.72
C HIS A 237 -12.45 25.24 14.48
N SER A 238 -11.88 24.68 15.55
CA SER A 238 -10.57 24.02 15.50
C SER A 238 -10.61 22.53 15.14
N GLY A 239 -11.79 21.90 15.13
CA GLY A 239 -11.95 20.49 14.82
C GLY A 239 -12.27 20.25 13.34
N SER A 240 -11.88 19.09 12.82
CA SER A 240 -12.39 18.60 11.54
C SER A 240 -13.89 18.32 11.68
N VAL A 241 -14.68 18.76 10.70
CA VAL A 241 -16.13 18.52 10.67
C VAL A 241 -16.52 17.43 9.68
N ARG A 242 -17.68 16.79 9.90
CA ARG A 242 -18.32 15.81 9.01
C ARG A 242 -19.82 15.68 9.34
N ASN A 243 -20.58 14.98 8.49
CA ASN A 243 -21.99 14.64 8.61
C ASN A 243 -22.89 15.84 8.99
N PRO A 244 -23.04 16.85 8.12
CA PRO A 244 -23.93 17.98 8.37
C PRO A 244 -25.41 17.54 8.34
N MET A 245 -26.20 18.02 9.30
CA MET A 245 -27.60 17.65 9.50
C MET A 245 -28.42 18.89 9.90
N LEU A 246 -29.65 19.03 9.40
CA LEU A 246 -30.51 20.19 9.66
C LEU A 246 -31.70 19.85 10.54
N PHE A 247 -31.98 20.69 11.54
CA PHE A 247 -33.24 20.63 12.28
C PHE A 247 -33.64 21.98 12.86
N LYS A 248 -34.83 22.47 12.47
CA LYS A 248 -35.29 23.83 12.77
C LYS A 248 -34.22 24.83 12.29
N GLU A 249 -33.95 25.88 13.06
CA GLU A 249 -32.96 26.93 12.73
C GLU A 249 -31.50 26.54 13.05
N HIS A 250 -31.18 25.25 13.20
CA HIS A 250 -29.84 24.81 13.61
C HIS A 250 -29.23 23.81 12.63
N LEU A 251 -27.92 23.93 12.47
CA LEU A 251 -27.05 23.00 11.76
C LEU A 251 -26.28 22.17 12.78
N TYR A 252 -26.52 20.86 12.77
CA TYR A 252 -25.81 19.86 13.56
C TYR A 252 -24.73 19.19 12.71
N PHE A 253 -23.63 18.78 13.34
CA PHE A 253 -22.53 18.12 12.65
C PHE A 253 -21.67 17.34 13.64
N VAL A 254 -20.86 16.43 13.13
CA VAL A 254 -19.86 15.69 13.91
C VAL A 254 -18.53 16.44 13.86
N SER A 255 -17.86 16.58 15.00
CA SER A 255 -16.50 17.13 15.04
C SER A 255 -15.65 16.62 16.19
N ASN A 256 -14.34 16.53 15.94
CA ASN A 256 -13.32 16.15 16.90
C ASN A 256 -12.70 17.31 17.70
N ALA A 257 -13.33 18.49 17.72
CA ALA A 257 -12.80 19.66 18.45
C ALA A 257 -12.59 19.41 19.96
N SER A 258 -13.33 18.47 20.56
CA SER A 258 -13.20 18.03 21.95
C SER A 258 -12.17 16.92 22.17
N GLY A 259 -11.38 16.56 21.15
CA GLY A 259 -10.36 15.51 21.22
C GLY A 259 -10.78 14.17 20.61
N ILE A 260 -12.08 13.94 20.41
CA ILE A 260 -12.65 12.81 19.68
C ILE A 260 -14.00 13.23 19.08
N ASP A 261 -14.43 12.58 18.00
CA ASP A 261 -15.67 12.91 17.29
C ASP A 261 -16.89 12.92 18.23
N ASN A 262 -17.58 14.06 18.29
CA ASN A 262 -18.82 14.29 19.04
C ASN A 262 -19.81 15.08 18.18
N ILE A 263 -21.08 15.13 18.57
CA ILE A 263 -22.09 15.98 17.93
C ILE A 263 -21.96 17.41 18.46
N TRP A 264 -21.98 18.37 17.53
CA TRP A 264 -21.99 19.81 17.75
C TRP A 264 -23.16 20.43 17.00
N ARG A 265 -23.51 21.66 17.36
CA ARG A 265 -24.51 22.47 16.64
C ARG A 265 -24.11 23.93 16.57
N MET A 266 -24.64 24.62 15.58
CA MET A 266 -24.58 26.07 15.40
C MET A 266 -25.89 26.58 14.78
N GLN A 267 -26.09 27.89 14.76
CA GLN A 267 -27.14 28.51 13.93
C GLN A 267 -26.76 28.40 12.45
N LEU A 268 -27.76 28.53 11.56
CA LEU A 268 -27.57 28.44 10.10
C LEU A 268 -26.61 29.48 9.50
N ASP A 269 -26.27 30.54 10.25
CA ASP A 269 -25.30 31.57 9.89
C ASP A 269 -23.89 31.32 10.44
N GLY A 270 -23.66 30.21 11.15
CA GLY A 270 -22.38 29.86 11.75
C GLY A 270 -22.21 30.30 13.21
N THR A 271 -23.17 31.02 13.79
CA THR A 271 -23.06 31.55 15.17
C THR A 271 -23.55 30.57 16.24
N ASN A 272 -23.32 30.89 17.52
CA ASN A 272 -23.73 30.10 18.69
C ASN A 272 -23.31 28.62 18.64
N LEU A 273 -22.03 28.39 18.36
CA LEU A 273 -21.45 27.04 18.36
C LEU A 273 -21.53 26.39 19.75
N GLU A 274 -22.08 25.18 19.81
CA GLU A 274 -22.28 24.42 21.05
C GLU A 274 -21.97 22.92 20.87
N GLN A 275 -21.33 22.32 21.86
CA GLN A 275 -21.12 20.86 21.92
C GLN A 275 -22.37 20.17 22.50
N VAL A 276 -22.91 19.18 21.77
CA VAL A 276 -24.13 18.45 22.14
C VAL A 276 -23.81 17.16 22.92
N THR A 277 -22.87 16.34 22.43
CA THR A 277 -22.42 15.11 23.14
C THR A 277 -21.00 15.27 23.68
N ARG A 278 -20.65 14.51 24.73
CA ARG A 278 -19.36 14.63 25.46
C ARG A 278 -18.66 13.30 25.69
N TYR A 279 -18.65 12.43 24.68
CA TYR A 279 -17.95 11.14 24.76
C TYR A 279 -16.43 11.35 24.78
N THR A 280 -15.74 10.53 25.57
CA THR A 280 -14.27 10.47 25.68
C THR A 280 -13.70 9.15 25.18
N ASP A 281 -14.49 8.08 25.27
CA ASP A 281 -14.01 6.73 25.01
C ASP A 281 -14.24 6.33 23.55
N TRP A 282 -15.38 6.65 22.98
CA TRP A 282 -15.72 6.29 21.59
C TRP A 282 -16.13 7.54 20.81
N GLY A 283 -15.68 7.63 19.56
CA GLY A 283 -16.08 8.72 18.66
C GLY A 283 -17.42 8.43 18.00
N VAL A 284 -18.23 9.48 17.86
CA VAL A 284 -19.47 9.46 17.05
C VAL A 284 -19.12 9.26 15.59
N ARG A 285 -19.74 8.28 14.93
CA ARG A 285 -19.50 7.98 13.51
C ARG A 285 -20.81 7.86 12.75
N GLN A 286 -20.80 8.31 11.48
CA GLN A 286 -21.89 8.16 10.52
C GLN A 286 -23.26 8.57 11.11
N ALA A 287 -23.36 9.82 11.55
CA ALA A 287 -24.59 10.34 12.13
C ALA A 287 -25.60 10.73 11.04
N ASP A 288 -26.87 10.40 11.26
CA ASP A 288 -28.00 10.75 10.40
C ASP A 288 -29.16 11.27 11.27
N MET A 289 -30.00 12.16 10.72
CA MET A 289 -31.04 12.84 11.48
C MET A 289 -32.38 12.90 10.74
N HIS A 290 -33.47 12.70 11.46
CA HIS A 290 -34.82 13.02 10.99
C HIS A 290 -35.72 13.50 12.14
N GLN A 291 -36.46 14.60 11.91
CA GLN A 291 -37.46 15.16 12.86
C GLN A 291 -36.93 15.32 14.30
N GLY A 292 -35.67 15.75 14.45
CA GLY A 292 -35.06 16.02 15.76
C GLY A 292 -34.52 14.79 16.49
N ARG A 293 -34.43 13.64 15.82
CA ARG A 293 -33.74 12.43 16.31
C ARG A 293 -32.48 12.20 15.51
N ILE A 294 -31.35 12.00 16.17
CA ILE A 294 -30.05 11.69 15.56
C ILE A 294 -29.69 10.24 15.88
N ALA A 295 -29.50 9.42 14.85
CA ALA A 295 -28.94 8.08 15.00
C ALA A 295 -27.45 8.09 14.60
N TYR A 296 -26.61 7.39 15.35
CA TYR A 296 -25.17 7.34 15.08
C TYR A 296 -24.52 6.07 15.63
N GLN A 297 -23.38 5.68 15.04
CA GLN A 297 -22.54 4.60 15.54
C GLN A 297 -21.65 5.10 16.71
N LEU A 298 -21.56 4.30 17.77
CA LEU A 298 -20.62 4.47 18.88
C LEU A 298 -19.99 3.11 19.22
N GLY A 299 -18.72 2.93 18.87
CA GLY A 299 -18.08 1.60 18.92
C GLY A 299 -18.73 0.64 17.93
N ALA A 300 -19.38 -0.41 18.42
CA ALA A 300 -20.12 -1.39 17.62
C ALA A 300 -21.65 -1.23 17.71
N ASP A 301 -22.13 -0.23 18.46
CA ASP A 301 -23.55 -0.02 18.76
C ASP A 301 -24.13 1.19 18.01
N ILE A 302 -25.45 1.21 17.84
CA ILE A 302 -26.20 2.39 17.41
C ILE A 302 -26.87 3.05 18.62
N LEU A 303 -26.73 4.37 18.72
CA LEU A 303 -27.44 5.19 19.69
C LEU A 303 -28.39 6.14 18.96
N VAL A 304 -29.48 6.52 19.64
CA VAL A 304 -30.42 7.55 19.20
C VAL A 304 -30.47 8.67 20.23
N LEU A 305 -30.18 9.89 19.79
CA LEU A 305 -30.35 11.12 20.56
C LEU A 305 -31.63 11.83 20.13
N ASP A 306 -32.60 11.93 21.04
CA ASP A 306 -33.84 12.69 20.85
C ASP A 306 -33.67 14.11 21.40
N LEU A 307 -33.61 15.09 20.51
CA LEU A 307 -33.38 16.50 20.85
C LEU A 307 -34.61 17.17 21.47
N LEU A 308 -35.80 16.62 21.27
CA LEU A 308 -37.05 17.16 21.83
C LEU A 308 -37.20 16.76 23.29
N ASN A 309 -36.81 15.53 23.62
CA ASN A 309 -36.88 14.98 24.97
C ASN A 309 -35.55 15.10 25.74
N ASN A 310 -34.47 15.53 25.09
CA ASN A 310 -33.12 15.59 25.63
C ASN A 310 -32.68 14.25 26.25
N SER A 311 -32.93 13.16 25.52
CA SER A 311 -32.63 11.79 25.96
C SER A 311 -31.78 11.07 24.93
N SER A 312 -30.86 10.24 25.39
CA SER A 312 -30.07 9.36 24.54
C SER A 312 -30.29 7.90 24.96
N GLU A 313 -30.51 7.03 23.99
CA GLU A 313 -30.71 5.59 24.22
C GLU A 313 -29.81 4.75 23.32
N LYS A 314 -29.29 3.65 23.87
CA LYS A 314 -28.59 2.63 23.08
C LYS A 314 -29.61 1.62 22.58
N LEU A 315 -29.60 1.34 21.27
CA LEU A 315 -30.49 0.37 20.69
C LEU A 315 -30.02 -1.06 20.99
N ASN A 316 -30.91 -1.87 21.56
CA ASN A 316 -30.67 -3.31 21.72
C ASN A 316 -31.16 -4.04 20.46
N ILE A 317 -30.25 -4.25 19.50
CA ILE A 317 -30.57 -4.81 18.18
C ILE A 317 -30.20 -6.29 18.13
N GLN A 318 -31.09 -7.11 17.58
CA GLN A 318 -30.83 -8.51 17.26
C GLN A 318 -31.03 -8.79 15.77
N LEU A 319 -30.01 -9.32 15.11
CA LEU A 319 -30.06 -9.69 13.69
C LEU A 319 -30.82 -11.00 13.48
N THR A 320 -31.71 -11.04 12.49
CA THR A 320 -32.36 -12.27 12.01
C THR A 320 -31.54 -12.86 10.86
N SER A 321 -30.42 -13.49 11.18
CA SER A 321 -29.39 -13.94 10.24
C SER A 321 -29.03 -15.41 10.43
N ASP A 322 -28.64 -16.08 9.36
CA ASP A 322 -27.93 -17.37 9.41
C ASP A 322 -26.39 -17.20 9.41
N PHE A 323 -25.91 -15.95 9.43
CA PHE A 323 -24.51 -15.52 9.51
C PHE A 323 -23.58 -16.23 8.50
N PRO A 324 -23.85 -16.09 7.18
CA PRO A 324 -23.16 -16.87 6.16
C PRO A 324 -21.65 -16.59 6.11
N ASN A 325 -21.25 -15.36 6.46
CA ASN A 325 -19.87 -14.92 6.46
C ASN A 325 -19.04 -15.47 7.65
N LEU A 326 -19.70 -16.01 8.68
CA LEU A 326 -19.07 -16.68 9.82
C LEU A 326 -18.83 -18.18 9.59
N ARG A 327 -19.42 -18.76 8.54
CA ARG A 327 -19.24 -20.17 8.22
C ARG A 327 -17.79 -20.45 7.89
N ASP A 328 -17.31 -21.62 8.28
CA ASP A 328 -16.00 -22.10 7.85
C ASP A 328 -15.93 -22.11 6.32
N LYS A 329 -14.87 -21.51 5.78
CA LYS A 329 -14.61 -21.42 4.34
C LYS A 329 -13.44 -22.32 3.95
N TRP A 330 -13.44 -22.78 2.70
CA TRP A 330 -12.29 -23.45 2.11
C TRP A 330 -11.58 -22.47 1.17
N LEU A 331 -10.35 -22.10 1.53
CA LEU A 331 -9.48 -21.33 0.66
C LEU A 331 -8.84 -22.29 -0.36
N GLU A 332 -9.29 -22.17 -1.60
CA GLU A 332 -8.88 -23.06 -2.69
C GLU A 332 -7.48 -22.77 -3.23
N ARG A 333 -6.96 -21.56 -3.03
CA ARG A 333 -5.67 -21.10 -3.57
C ARG A 333 -4.80 -20.42 -2.50
N PRO A 334 -4.31 -21.15 -1.49
CA PRO A 334 -3.50 -20.56 -0.41
C PRO A 334 -2.29 -19.75 -0.88
N LEU A 335 -1.68 -20.13 -2.01
CA LEU A 335 -0.50 -19.47 -2.57
C LEU A 335 -0.74 -18.04 -3.07
N GLU A 336 -1.98 -17.58 -3.18
CA GLU A 336 -2.29 -16.15 -3.39
C GLU A 336 -1.77 -15.29 -2.22
N ASN A 337 -1.78 -15.85 -1.01
CA ASN A 337 -1.21 -15.25 0.21
C ASN A 337 0.11 -15.93 0.63
N LEU A 338 0.95 -16.33 -0.32
CA LEU A 338 2.26 -16.92 -0.05
C LEU A 338 3.15 -15.92 0.70
N ASN A 339 3.63 -16.31 1.88
CA ASN A 339 4.57 -15.56 2.71
C ASN A 339 6.01 -16.02 2.48
N SER A 340 6.30 -17.31 2.59
CA SER A 340 7.66 -17.84 2.41
C SER A 340 7.66 -19.26 1.83
N VAL A 341 8.78 -19.64 1.22
CA VAL A 341 9.07 -21.03 0.88
C VAL A 341 10.56 -21.31 1.11
N THR A 342 10.85 -22.40 1.80
CA THR A 342 12.22 -22.79 2.18
C THR A 342 12.49 -24.23 1.76
N LEU A 343 13.64 -24.47 1.14
CA LEU A 343 14.11 -25.81 0.76
C LEU A 343 14.63 -26.58 1.99
N ALA A 344 14.27 -27.86 2.12
CA ALA A 344 14.82 -28.71 3.16
C ALA A 344 16.32 -28.98 2.93
N PRO A 345 17.12 -29.18 4.01
CA PRO A 345 18.52 -29.58 3.87
C PRO A 345 18.74 -30.85 3.04
N LYS A 346 17.83 -31.85 3.14
CA LYS A 346 17.85 -33.11 2.37
C LYS A 346 17.23 -33.04 0.96
N LYS A 347 16.82 -31.85 0.50
CA LYS A 347 16.38 -31.52 -0.88
C LYS A 347 15.17 -32.22 -1.47
N ASP A 348 14.51 -33.07 -0.71
CA ASP A 348 13.36 -33.84 -1.17
C ASP A 348 12.03 -33.11 -0.96
N LYS A 349 12.05 -32.03 -0.16
CA LYS A 349 10.84 -31.30 0.26
C LYS A 349 11.09 -29.81 0.49
N VAL A 350 10.01 -29.04 0.53
CA VAL A 350 9.98 -27.63 0.90
C VAL A 350 9.01 -27.39 2.06
N ALA A 351 9.31 -26.42 2.92
CA ALA A 351 8.35 -25.82 3.84
C ALA A 351 7.76 -24.59 3.16
N ILE A 352 6.44 -24.44 3.23
CA ILE A 352 5.68 -23.36 2.60
C ILE A 352 4.86 -22.71 3.71
N THR A 353 4.93 -21.37 3.82
CA THR A 353 4.00 -20.60 4.64
C THR A 353 3.09 -19.77 3.74
N ALA A 354 1.79 -19.98 3.85
CA ALA A 354 0.81 -19.21 3.10
C ALA A 354 -0.46 -19.07 3.94
N ARG A 355 -1.09 -17.89 3.90
CA ARG A 355 -2.26 -17.57 4.74
C ARG A 355 -2.07 -17.95 6.22
N GLY A 356 -0.86 -17.72 6.76
CA GLY A 356 -0.55 -17.99 8.17
C GLY A 356 -0.50 -19.46 8.56
N ARG A 357 -0.56 -20.38 7.59
CA ARG A 357 -0.48 -21.83 7.77
C ARG A 357 0.80 -22.38 7.15
N ILE A 358 1.18 -23.57 7.60
CA ILE A 358 2.41 -24.24 7.17
C ILE A 358 2.06 -25.54 6.45
N ALA A 359 2.68 -25.75 5.29
CA ALA A 359 2.68 -27.04 4.61
C ALA A 359 4.09 -27.50 4.27
N VAL A 360 4.29 -28.82 4.24
CA VAL A 360 5.48 -29.47 3.70
C VAL A 360 5.08 -30.22 2.44
N ALA A 361 5.77 -29.93 1.33
CA ALA A 361 5.45 -30.47 0.00
C ALA A 361 6.71 -30.98 -0.71
N THR A 362 6.53 -31.89 -1.66
CA THR A 362 7.59 -32.55 -2.45
C THR A 362 7.33 -32.41 -3.95
N THR A 363 8.29 -32.79 -4.79
CA THR A 363 8.08 -32.87 -6.26
C THR A 363 7.33 -34.13 -6.70
N ASN A 364 7.53 -35.24 -5.98
CA ASN A 364 6.82 -36.48 -6.22
C ASN A 364 5.33 -36.36 -5.85
N VAL A 365 4.46 -37.19 -6.45
CA VAL A 365 2.99 -37.25 -6.19
C VAL A 365 2.65 -37.71 -4.75
N SER A 366 3.63 -37.74 -3.85
CA SER A 366 3.45 -38.01 -2.42
C SER A 366 2.63 -36.92 -1.73
N ARG A 367 1.96 -37.34 -0.66
CA ARG A 367 1.11 -36.56 0.23
C ARG A 367 1.74 -35.22 0.64
N LEU A 368 1.00 -34.13 0.46
CA LEU A 368 1.26 -32.83 1.11
C LEU A 368 0.89 -32.93 2.60
N ILE A 369 1.74 -32.37 3.47
CA ILE A 369 1.55 -32.39 4.92
C ILE A 369 1.28 -30.97 5.40
N GLU A 370 0.03 -30.68 5.74
CA GLU A 370 -0.33 -29.47 6.48
C GLU A 370 -0.05 -29.68 7.97
N LEU A 371 0.64 -28.73 8.60
CA LEU A 371 0.92 -28.79 10.03
C LEU A 371 -0.25 -28.22 10.81
N ASN A 372 -0.68 -28.95 11.84
CA ASN A 372 -1.72 -28.48 12.74
C ASN A 372 -1.17 -27.35 13.62
N THR A 373 -1.62 -26.12 13.37
CA THR A 373 -1.30 -24.91 14.13
C THR A 373 -2.58 -24.34 14.70
N ASP A 374 -2.51 -23.58 15.80
CA ASP A 374 -3.68 -22.94 16.36
C ASP A 374 -4.34 -22.04 15.29
N PRO A 375 -5.63 -22.24 14.97
CA PRO A 375 -6.30 -21.49 13.92
C PRO A 375 -6.38 -19.98 14.21
N SER A 376 -6.30 -19.58 15.49
CA SER A 376 -6.25 -18.19 15.97
C SER A 376 -4.83 -17.61 16.03
N SER A 377 -3.83 -18.35 15.52
CA SER A 377 -2.44 -17.92 15.38
C SER A 377 -2.02 -17.75 13.92
N ARG A 378 -0.96 -16.97 13.69
CA ARG A 378 -0.27 -16.87 12.41
C ARG A 378 1.10 -17.51 12.51
N SER A 379 1.36 -18.42 11.58
CA SER A 379 2.68 -18.96 11.33
C SER A 379 3.31 -18.30 10.10
N ARG A 380 4.60 -17.96 10.19
CA ARG A 380 5.37 -17.36 9.08
C ARG A 380 6.82 -17.84 9.08
N ASP A 381 7.45 -17.69 7.92
CA ASP A 381 8.89 -17.89 7.72
C ASP A 381 9.39 -19.27 8.20
N ALA A 382 8.73 -20.35 7.76
CA ALA A 382 9.01 -21.70 8.21
C ALA A 382 10.27 -22.30 7.57
N ILE A 383 11.05 -23.03 8.37
CA ILE A 383 12.27 -23.76 7.97
C ILE A 383 12.22 -25.21 8.49
N LEU A 384 12.87 -26.15 7.80
CA LEU A 384 12.88 -27.57 8.16
C LEU A 384 14.16 -27.98 8.89
N SER A 385 14.03 -28.89 9.86
CA SER A 385 15.17 -29.58 10.48
C SER A 385 16.00 -30.36 9.46
N LYS A 386 17.25 -30.64 9.81
CA LYS A 386 18.19 -31.43 8.98
C LYS A 386 17.62 -32.76 8.49
N ASP A 387 16.87 -33.45 9.34
CA ASP A 387 16.23 -34.73 8.99
C ASP A 387 14.89 -34.58 8.28
N GLY A 388 14.36 -33.36 8.17
CA GLY A 388 13.07 -33.03 7.56
C GLY A 388 11.87 -33.55 8.33
N LYS A 389 12.01 -33.81 9.65
CA LYS A 389 10.92 -34.30 10.53
C LYS A 389 10.31 -33.22 11.41
N THR A 390 11.01 -32.09 11.61
CA THR A 390 10.54 -30.96 12.41
C THR A 390 10.54 -29.71 11.55
N VAL A 391 9.55 -28.84 11.75
CA VAL A 391 9.48 -27.51 11.16
C VAL A 391 9.58 -26.47 12.26
N TYR A 392 10.49 -25.52 12.10
CA TYR A 392 10.61 -24.34 12.94
C TYR A 392 9.93 -23.17 12.24
N ALA A 393 9.08 -22.43 12.94
CA ALA A 393 8.39 -21.26 12.38
C ALA A 393 8.24 -20.18 13.43
N PHE A 394 8.13 -18.92 12.99
CA PHE A 394 7.57 -17.89 13.85
C PHE A 394 6.08 -18.14 14.00
N ASN A 395 5.59 -18.23 15.24
CA ASN A 395 4.18 -18.42 15.53
C ASN A 395 3.78 -17.58 16.75
N ASP A 396 2.62 -16.92 16.64
CA ASP A 396 2.16 -15.96 17.64
C ASP A 396 1.23 -16.54 18.72
N THR A 397 1.02 -17.87 18.79
CA THR A 397 0.06 -18.52 19.72
C THR A 397 0.24 -18.08 21.18
N SER A 398 1.49 -17.88 21.66
CA SER A 398 1.77 -17.46 23.05
C SER A 398 1.45 -16.00 23.36
N GLY A 399 1.12 -15.18 22.36
CA GLY A 399 0.91 -13.74 22.53
C GLY A 399 1.94 -12.88 21.77
N GLN A 400 3.11 -13.45 21.49
CA GLN A 400 4.24 -12.80 20.82
C GLN A 400 4.72 -13.65 19.65
N ASN A 401 5.40 -13.04 18.68
CA ASN A 401 6.06 -13.77 17.59
C ASN A 401 7.27 -14.57 18.11
N GLU A 402 7.04 -15.81 18.52
CA GLU A 402 8.06 -16.71 19.07
C GLU A 402 8.45 -17.82 18.10
N ILE A 403 9.58 -18.49 18.37
CA ILE A 403 10.02 -19.65 17.58
C ILE A 403 9.35 -20.90 18.16
N TRP A 404 8.65 -21.63 17.30
CA TRP A 404 7.97 -22.88 17.64
C TRP A 404 8.46 -24.03 16.76
N ALA A 405 8.53 -25.22 17.35
CA ALA A 405 8.81 -26.47 16.66
C ALA A 405 7.54 -27.30 16.48
N PHE A 406 7.28 -27.73 15.25
CA PHE A 406 6.14 -28.55 14.84
C PHE A 406 6.64 -29.84 14.21
N SER A 407 6.13 -30.99 14.65
CA SER A 407 6.49 -32.26 14.03
C SER A 407 5.71 -32.50 12.74
N VAL A 408 6.40 -32.96 11.71
CA VAL A 408 5.83 -33.33 10.41
C VAL A 408 4.95 -34.58 10.50
N ASP A 409 5.08 -35.38 11.56
CA ASP A 409 4.21 -36.55 11.77
C ASP A 409 2.77 -36.18 12.20
N GLY A 410 2.54 -34.93 12.60
CA GLY A 410 1.26 -34.42 13.08
C GLY A 410 0.75 -35.06 14.39
N LYS A 411 1.56 -35.90 15.04
CA LYS A 411 1.22 -36.61 16.29
C LYS A 411 1.91 -36.00 17.50
N THR A 412 3.09 -35.45 17.31
CA THR A 412 3.84 -34.83 18.41
C THR A 412 3.34 -33.39 18.61
N PRO A 413 2.95 -33.00 19.84
CA PRO A 413 2.52 -31.63 20.15
C PRO A 413 3.58 -30.59 19.78
N ALA A 414 3.13 -29.40 19.38
CA ALA A 414 4.02 -28.28 19.12
C ALA A 414 4.78 -27.88 20.40
N LYS A 415 6.05 -27.48 20.26
CA LYS A 415 6.91 -27.05 21.36
C LYS A 415 7.34 -25.59 21.12
N GLN A 416 7.00 -24.70 22.04
CA GLN A 416 7.56 -23.34 22.08
C GLN A 416 9.05 -23.43 22.45
N LEU A 417 9.91 -22.78 21.67
CA LEU A 417 11.36 -22.78 21.89
C LEU A 417 11.88 -21.48 22.50
N THR A 418 11.15 -20.37 22.34
CA THR A 418 11.50 -19.05 22.89
C THR A 418 10.29 -18.39 23.54
N ASP A 419 10.50 -17.56 24.56
CA ASP A 419 9.46 -16.83 25.30
C ASP A 419 9.88 -15.40 25.68
N ASP A 420 10.96 -14.90 25.06
CA ASP A 420 11.63 -13.64 25.39
C ASP A 420 11.41 -12.52 24.36
N ALA A 421 10.53 -12.71 23.37
CA ALA A 421 10.31 -11.71 22.31
C ALA A 421 9.70 -10.42 22.87
N LYS A 422 10.47 -9.34 22.79
CA LYS A 422 10.03 -7.97 23.11
C LYS A 422 9.69 -7.14 21.87
N VAL A 423 10.12 -7.60 20.70
CA VAL A 423 9.90 -7.00 19.39
C VAL A 423 9.83 -8.10 18.34
N GLY A 424 9.21 -7.79 17.20
CA GLY A 424 9.12 -8.69 16.06
C GLY A 424 10.46 -9.27 15.62
N ARG A 425 10.51 -10.60 15.60
CA ARG A 425 11.55 -11.38 14.91
C ARG A 425 11.34 -11.33 13.40
N ARG A 426 12.44 -11.37 12.63
CA ARG A 426 12.41 -11.15 11.18
C ARG A 426 12.85 -12.38 10.39
N ASN A 427 14.03 -12.93 10.68
CA ASN A 427 14.61 -14.04 9.91
C ASN A 427 15.06 -15.21 10.80
N MET A 428 15.17 -16.41 10.24
CA MET A 428 15.74 -17.61 10.89
C MET A 428 16.68 -18.39 9.96
N TRP A 429 17.80 -18.86 10.49
CA TRP A 429 18.78 -19.68 9.77
C TRP A 429 19.22 -20.88 10.63
N LEU A 430 18.86 -22.09 10.20
CA LEU A 430 19.26 -23.34 10.86
C LEU A 430 20.71 -23.70 10.48
N SER A 431 21.51 -24.10 11.47
CA SER A 431 22.87 -24.61 11.26
C SER A 431 22.88 -25.94 10.48
N PRO A 432 23.89 -26.23 9.66
CA PRO A 432 23.98 -27.48 8.88
C PRO A 432 23.97 -28.76 9.70
N ASP A 433 24.43 -28.73 10.95
CA ASP A 433 24.33 -29.86 11.90
C ASP A 433 22.91 -30.02 12.49
N GLY A 434 22.07 -28.98 12.40
CA GLY A 434 20.71 -28.93 12.92
C GLY A 434 20.61 -28.66 14.43
N THR A 435 21.70 -28.21 15.08
CA THR A 435 21.72 -27.99 16.54
C THR A 435 21.42 -26.55 16.95
N LYS A 436 21.50 -25.57 16.04
CA LYS A 436 21.35 -24.14 16.36
C LYS A 436 20.50 -23.40 15.34
N ILE A 437 19.78 -22.37 15.81
CA ILE A 437 19.05 -21.42 14.95
C ILE A 437 19.57 -20.01 15.24
N ALA A 438 20.12 -19.35 14.23
CA ALA A 438 20.34 -17.91 14.26
C ALA A 438 19.04 -17.19 13.90
N HIS A 439 18.67 -16.14 14.64
CA HIS A 439 17.49 -15.32 14.32
C HIS A 439 17.70 -13.86 14.72
N ASP A 440 17.13 -12.94 13.95
CA ASP A 440 17.30 -11.51 14.18
C ASP A 440 15.97 -10.78 14.49
N THR A 441 16.10 -9.56 14.98
CA THR A 441 14.97 -8.72 15.39
C THR A 441 15.00 -7.36 14.71
N LYS A 442 13.84 -6.69 14.65
CA LYS A 442 13.72 -5.32 14.12
C LYS A 442 14.56 -4.28 14.89
N ARG A 443 15.02 -4.59 16.11
CA ARG A 443 15.91 -3.75 16.93
C ARG A 443 17.40 -3.98 16.67
N GLY A 444 17.76 -4.71 15.61
CA GLY A 444 19.17 -4.87 15.25
C GLY A 444 19.95 -5.79 16.19
N LEU A 445 19.31 -6.83 16.70
CA LEU A 445 19.95 -7.89 17.50
C LEU A 445 19.92 -9.20 16.73
N LEU A 446 21.05 -9.93 16.72
CA LEU A 446 21.15 -11.32 16.27
C LEU A 446 21.30 -12.23 17.49
N TYR A 447 20.42 -13.21 17.58
CA TYR A 447 20.41 -14.24 18.60
C TYR A 447 20.84 -15.58 18.02
N LEU A 448 21.39 -16.44 18.88
CA LEU A 448 21.67 -17.83 18.63
C LEU A 448 20.90 -18.67 19.65
N LEU A 449 19.94 -19.45 19.15
CA LEU A 449 19.17 -20.43 19.91
C LEU A 449 19.83 -21.81 19.77
N ASP A 450 20.30 -22.38 20.87
CA ASP A 450 20.77 -23.76 20.91
C ASP A 450 19.58 -24.71 21.17
N LEU A 451 19.35 -25.65 20.25
CA LEU A 451 18.22 -26.55 20.29
C LEU A 451 18.40 -27.72 21.28
N SER A 452 19.62 -27.95 21.75
CA SER A 452 19.93 -29.04 22.68
C SER A 452 19.51 -28.70 24.12
N ASP A 453 19.74 -27.46 24.55
CA ASP A 453 19.43 -26.98 25.90
C ASP A 453 18.37 -25.86 25.96
N GLY A 454 18.02 -25.26 24.81
CA GLY A 454 17.05 -24.17 24.71
C GLY A 454 17.61 -22.79 25.01
N SER A 455 18.93 -22.65 25.20
CA SER A 455 19.54 -21.36 25.49
C SER A 455 19.48 -20.41 24.28
N ASN A 456 19.02 -19.18 24.50
CA ASN A 456 18.89 -18.14 23.46
C ASN A 456 19.75 -16.94 23.82
N LYS A 457 20.85 -16.69 23.09
CA LYS A 457 21.85 -15.67 23.45
C LYS A 457 22.06 -14.66 22.33
N VAL A 458 22.17 -13.38 22.68
CA VAL A 458 22.60 -12.35 21.72
C VAL A 458 24.06 -12.59 21.36
N VAL A 459 24.34 -12.70 20.06
CA VAL A 459 25.70 -12.85 19.52
C VAL A 459 26.17 -11.61 18.75
N LEU A 460 25.25 -10.79 18.22
CA LEU A 460 25.55 -9.46 17.67
C LEU A 460 24.46 -8.46 18.09
N SER A 461 24.85 -7.20 18.37
CA SER A 461 23.94 -6.17 18.90
C SER A 461 24.06 -4.77 18.27
N ASN A 462 25.04 -4.54 17.39
CA ASN A 462 25.29 -3.22 16.78
C ASN A 462 24.77 -3.13 15.32
N LEU A 463 23.61 -3.72 15.04
CA LEU A 463 23.05 -3.76 13.68
C LEU A 463 22.09 -2.58 13.48
N ALA A 464 22.19 -1.86 12.36
CA ALA A 464 21.36 -0.67 12.11
C ALA A 464 19.86 -1.02 11.99
N SER A 465 19.54 -2.08 11.26
CA SER A 465 18.17 -2.58 11.10
C SER A 465 18.04 -4.10 11.21
N GLY A 466 19.16 -4.82 11.38
CA GLY A 466 19.30 -6.29 11.52
C GLY A 466 20.16 -6.89 10.40
N ILE A 467 20.00 -8.19 10.09
CA ILE A 467 20.86 -8.89 9.10
C ILE A 467 20.18 -8.93 7.72
N ASN A 468 20.93 -8.57 6.66
CA ASN A 468 20.44 -8.59 5.28
C ASN A 468 20.63 -9.97 4.64
N ASP A 469 21.84 -10.52 4.76
CA ASP A 469 22.18 -11.87 4.27
C ASP A 469 22.96 -12.63 5.35
N PHE A 470 22.76 -13.95 5.41
CA PHE A 470 23.40 -14.82 6.39
C PHE A 470 23.69 -16.18 5.77
N THR A 471 24.85 -16.75 6.06
CA THR A 471 25.18 -18.13 5.68
C THR A 471 26.03 -18.82 6.74
N TRP A 472 25.74 -20.09 6.99
CA TRP A 472 26.51 -20.95 7.89
C TRP A 472 27.66 -21.62 7.15
N SER A 473 28.79 -21.82 7.84
CA SER A 473 29.81 -22.78 7.40
C SER A 473 29.29 -24.21 7.54
N ARG A 474 29.85 -25.15 6.77
CA ARG A 474 29.42 -26.57 6.77
C ARG A 474 29.60 -27.27 8.10
N ASP A 475 30.64 -26.92 8.84
CA ASP A 475 30.93 -27.44 10.18
C ASP A 475 30.05 -26.83 11.30
N SER A 476 29.19 -25.87 10.97
CA SER A 476 28.31 -25.16 11.91
C SER A 476 29.06 -24.38 13.01
N GLN A 477 30.39 -24.19 12.88
CA GLN A 477 31.21 -23.45 13.85
C GLN A 477 31.41 -21.98 13.47
N HIS A 478 31.08 -21.61 12.24
CA HIS A 478 31.25 -20.26 11.71
C HIS A 478 30.00 -19.79 10.97
N PHE A 479 29.81 -18.48 10.90
CA PHE A 479 28.84 -17.90 9.98
C PHE A 479 29.38 -16.62 9.37
N VAL A 480 28.87 -16.29 8.19
CA VAL A 480 29.10 -15.00 7.55
C VAL A 480 27.79 -14.27 7.43
N ALA A 481 27.80 -12.99 7.78
CA ALA A 481 26.65 -12.12 7.65
C ALA A 481 27.02 -10.83 6.91
N ALA A 482 26.09 -10.34 6.08
CA ALA A 482 26.14 -9.01 5.51
C ALA A 482 25.14 -8.12 6.25
N TYR A 483 25.64 -7.05 6.85
CA TYR A 483 24.82 -6.07 7.55
C TYR A 483 25.49 -4.71 7.63
N GLN A 484 24.66 -3.70 7.83
CA GLN A 484 25.07 -2.34 8.18
C GLN A 484 25.16 -2.22 9.70
N GLU A 485 26.29 -1.74 10.19
CA GLU A 485 26.42 -1.36 11.59
C GLU A 485 25.74 -0.02 11.87
N SER A 486 25.21 0.14 13.08
CA SER A 486 24.66 1.42 13.53
C SER A 486 25.69 2.55 13.39
N GLY A 487 25.28 3.66 12.76
CA GLY A 487 26.15 4.82 12.50
C GLY A 487 27.03 4.72 11.25
N THR A 488 26.97 3.60 10.52
CA THR A 488 27.62 3.46 9.19
C THR A 488 26.58 3.61 8.08
N GLU A 489 27.02 3.82 6.83
CA GLU A 489 26.10 4.03 5.68
C GLU A 489 25.87 2.79 4.82
N ARG A 490 26.73 1.78 4.91
CA ARG A 490 26.79 0.65 3.94
C ARG A 490 26.97 -0.67 4.65
N SER A 491 26.44 -1.74 4.09
CA SER A 491 26.66 -3.09 4.59
C SER A 491 28.08 -3.57 4.28
N SER A 492 28.60 -4.43 5.15
CA SER A 492 29.91 -5.06 5.04
C SER A 492 29.80 -6.56 5.33
N ILE A 493 30.77 -7.34 4.88
CA ILE A 493 30.84 -8.78 5.15
C ILE A 493 31.56 -9.01 6.48
N PHE A 494 30.93 -9.75 7.39
CA PHE A 494 31.50 -10.12 8.68
C PHE A 494 31.54 -11.64 8.80
N LEU A 495 32.69 -12.18 9.19
CA LEU A 495 32.88 -13.59 9.53
C LEU A 495 32.92 -13.73 11.05
N HIS A 496 32.17 -14.66 11.59
CA HIS A 496 32.10 -14.96 13.01
C HIS A 496 32.46 -16.41 13.29
N SER A 497 33.26 -16.64 14.33
CA SER A 497 33.57 -17.95 14.90
C SER A 497 32.88 -18.12 16.25
N LEU A 498 32.09 -19.20 16.37
CA LEU A 498 31.42 -19.55 17.63
C LEU A 498 32.40 -20.05 18.69
N ALA A 499 33.41 -20.83 18.28
CA ALA A 499 34.38 -21.42 19.18
C ALA A 499 35.30 -20.36 19.81
N GLU A 500 35.74 -19.39 19.01
CA GLU A 500 36.58 -18.28 19.48
C GLU A 500 35.78 -17.08 20.03
N ALA A 501 34.45 -17.07 19.84
CA ALA A 501 33.59 -15.91 20.06
C ALA A 501 34.13 -14.64 19.38
N ARG A 502 34.67 -14.80 18.17
CA ARG A 502 35.42 -13.77 17.42
C ARG A 502 34.63 -13.35 16.19
N THR A 503 34.48 -12.04 15.99
CA THR A 503 33.94 -11.45 14.74
C THR A 503 35.04 -10.65 14.05
N GLU A 504 35.21 -10.84 12.74
CA GLU A 504 36.10 -10.04 11.91
C GLU A 504 35.34 -9.44 10.73
N ARG A 505 35.56 -8.14 10.48
CA ARG A 505 35.05 -7.46 9.29
C ARG A 505 35.97 -7.74 8.13
N LEU A 506 35.44 -8.33 7.06
CA LEU A 506 36.19 -8.73 5.87
C LEU A 506 36.18 -7.68 4.77
N THR A 507 35.19 -6.77 4.75
CA THR A 507 35.13 -5.67 3.80
C THR A 507 34.95 -4.32 4.50
N SER A 508 35.56 -3.27 3.96
CA SER A 508 35.40 -1.91 4.51
C SER A 508 34.04 -1.30 4.13
N THR A 509 33.64 -0.25 4.84
CA THR A 509 32.46 0.58 4.51
C THR A 509 32.63 1.45 3.26
N LYS A 510 33.78 1.38 2.56
CA LYS A 510 34.01 2.08 1.29
C LYS A 510 33.08 1.58 0.17
N TYR A 511 32.74 0.29 0.18
CA TYR A 511 31.92 -0.35 -0.84
C TYR A 511 30.79 -1.13 -0.19
N GLU A 512 29.61 -1.09 -0.79
CA GLU A 512 28.49 -1.95 -0.39
C GLU A 512 28.86 -3.40 -0.68
N SER A 513 28.63 -4.30 0.28
CA SER A 513 28.98 -5.72 0.17
C SER A 513 27.87 -6.59 0.77
N TYR A 514 27.43 -7.60 0.02
CA TYR A 514 26.23 -8.38 0.33
C TYR A 514 26.27 -9.77 -0.32
N SER A 515 25.26 -10.60 -0.01
CA SER A 515 25.10 -11.98 -0.50
C SER A 515 26.37 -12.85 -0.39
N PRO A 516 26.87 -13.12 0.84
CA PRO A 516 28.01 -14.01 1.05
C PRO A 516 27.65 -15.49 0.88
N ALA A 517 28.60 -16.29 0.39
CA ALA A 517 28.46 -17.74 0.23
C ALA A 517 29.82 -18.45 0.37
N PHE A 518 29.88 -19.49 1.23
CA PHE A 518 31.06 -20.35 1.32
C PHE A 518 31.23 -21.21 0.05
N GLY A 519 32.47 -21.32 -0.43
CA GLY A 519 32.85 -22.30 -1.44
C GLY A 519 32.77 -23.73 -0.89
N ALA A 520 32.59 -24.72 -1.77
CA ALA A 520 32.30 -26.09 -1.34
C ALA A 520 33.39 -26.72 -0.47
N LYS A 521 34.67 -26.46 -0.75
CA LYS A 521 35.81 -26.96 0.03
C LYS A 521 36.07 -26.15 1.32
N GLY A 522 35.40 -25.02 1.51
CA GLY A 522 35.68 -24.13 2.65
C GLY A 522 36.90 -23.21 2.47
N ASP A 523 37.68 -23.36 1.41
CA ASP A 523 38.88 -22.52 1.19
C ASP A 523 38.57 -21.07 0.80
N TRP A 524 37.36 -20.80 0.29
CA TRP A 524 36.97 -19.51 -0.28
C TRP A 524 35.61 -19.04 0.26
N LEU A 525 35.50 -17.74 0.50
CA LEU A 525 34.24 -17.04 0.77
C LEU A 525 33.92 -16.11 -0.40
N TYR A 526 32.87 -16.41 -1.16
CA TYR A 526 32.38 -15.57 -2.25
C TYR A 526 31.35 -14.56 -1.76
N PHE A 527 31.27 -13.39 -2.39
CA PHE A 527 30.25 -12.38 -2.11
C PHE A 527 30.12 -11.40 -3.28
N ILE A 528 29.07 -10.58 -3.26
CA ILE A 528 28.86 -9.49 -4.22
C ILE A 528 29.28 -8.17 -3.57
N SER A 529 29.94 -7.29 -4.33
CA SER A 529 30.25 -5.94 -3.86
C SER A 529 30.10 -4.91 -4.98
N ASP A 530 29.49 -3.77 -4.65
CA ASP A 530 29.31 -2.65 -5.56
C ASP A 530 30.63 -1.88 -5.71
N ARG A 531 31.48 -2.37 -6.62
CA ARG A 531 32.81 -1.78 -6.90
C ARG A 531 32.98 -1.29 -8.33
N ASN A 532 32.02 -1.60 -9.21
CA ASN A 532 32.01 -1.08 -10.57
C ASN A 532 31.29 0.28 -10.60
N PHE A 533 32.05 1.35 -10.83
CA PHE A 533 31.53 2.71 -10.93
C PHE A 533 31.73 3.24 -12.35
N ASN A 534 30.86 2.79 -13.27
CA ASN A 534 30.80 3.33 -14.62
C ASN A 534 29.67 4.35 -14.69
N ALA A 535 30.02 5.64 -14.68
CA ALA A 535 29.05 6.72 -14.73
C ALA A 535 28.35 6.79 -16.10
N ASP A 536 27.02 6.87 -16.06
CA ASP A 536 26.19 7.18 -17.22
C ASP A 536 25.18 8.29 -16.84
N PRO A 537 25.22 9.47 -17.48
CA PRO A 537 26.11 9.86 -18.57
C PRO A 537 27.59 10.02 -18.13
N SER A 538 28.51 9.92 -19.09
CA SER A 538 29.97 10.03 -18.87
C SER A 538 30.45 11.45 -18.55
N GLY A 539 29.55 12.44 -18.55
CA GLY A 539 29.86 13.83 -18.24
C GLY A 539 28.60 14.66 -17.97
N PRO A 540 28.78 15.96 -17.69
CA PRO A 540 27.66 16.87 -17.43
C PRO A 540 26.89 17.25 -18.70
N TRP A 541 27.43 16.92 -19.88
CA TRP A 541 26.88 17.23 -21.19
C TRP A 541 25.80 16.24 -21.61
N GLY A 542 24.84 16.72 -22.39
CA GLY A 542 23.75 15.90 -22.94
C GLY A 542 22.39 16.51 -22.66
N ASP A 543 21.37 15.86 -23.22
CA ASP A 543 19.98 16.25 -22.98
C ASP A 543 19.52 15.81 -21.58
N ARG A 544 18.75 16.68 -20.91
CA ARG A 544 18.05 16.40 -19.65
C ARG A 544 18.88 15.71 -18.56
N ASN A 545 20.09 16.19 -18.30
CA ASN A 545 21.01 15.49 -17.41
C ASN A 545 20.55 15.49 -15.93
N MET A 546 20.05 14.36 -15.43
CA MET A 546 19.63 14.20 -14.03
C MET A 546 20.77 13.83 -13.08
N GLY A 547 22.02 13.88 -13.54
CA GLY A 547 23.21 13.44 -12.80
C GLY A 547 23.65 12.03 -13.18
N PRO A 548 24.88 11.63 -12.81
CA PRO A 548 25.42 10.33 -13.15
C PRO A 548 24.68 9.22 -12.39
N GLY A 549 24.12 8.26 -13.14
CA GLY A 549 23.72 6.96 -12.65
C GLY A 549 24.87 5.97 -12.73
N PHE A 550 24.83 4.95 -11.87
CA PHE A 550 25.78 3.84 -11.87
C PHE A 550 24.98 2.54 -11.96
N ASP A 551 24.69 2.09 -13.17
CA ASP A 551 24.07 0.80 -13.41
C ASP A 551 25.12 -0.32 -13.38
N ARG A 552 24.69 -1.56 -13.10
CA ARG A 552 25.56 -2.75 -13.08
C ARG A 552 26.77 -2.57 -12.16
N ARG A 553 26.52 -2.20 -10.90
CA ARG A 553 27.59 -1.97 -9.89
C ARG A 553 28.18 -3.24 -9.30
N GLY A 554 27.38 -4.30 -9.27
CA GLY A 554 27.70 -5.55 -8.58
C GLY A 554 28.75 -6.36 -9.32
N GLU A 555 29.83 -6.68 -8.62
CA GLU A 555 30.86 -7.61 -9.08
C GLU A 555 31.04 -8.74 -8.04
N ILE A 556 31.45 -9.92 -8.49
CA ILE A 556 31.65 -11.07 -7.62
C ILE A 556 33.10 -11.12 -7.16
N TYR A 557 33.29 -11.19 -5.85
CA TYR A 557 34.58 -11.29 -5.19
C TYR A 557 34.68 -12.57 -4.36
N ALA A 558 35.90 -12.99 -4.04
CA ALA A 558 36.20 -14.12 -3.18
C ALA A 558 37.33 -13.76 -2.20
N ILE A 559 37.26 -14.21 -0.95
CA ILE A 559 38.35 -14.12 0.03
C ILE A 559 38.86 -15.53 0.32
N ALA A 560 40.17 -15.73 0.21
CA ALA A 560 40.81 -16.99 0.62
C ALA A 560 40.82 -17.10 2.14
N LEU A 561 40.14 -18.11 2.68
CA LEU A 561 40.06 -18.36 4.12
C LEU A 561 41.34 -19.00 4.66
N ASN A 562 42.07 -19.75 3.83
CA ASN A 562 43.41 -20.26 4.14
C ASN A 562 44.45 -19.81 3.10
N GLU A 563 45.73 -19.80 3.50
CA GLU A 563 46.84 -19.32 2.67
C GLU A 563 47.20 -20.25 1.50
N LYS A 564 46.73 -21.50 1.53
CA LYS A 564 47.00 -22.51 0.51
C LYS A 564 45.90 -22.60 -0.55
N ALA A 565 44.88 -21.76 -0.46
CA ALA A 565 43.73 -21.80 -1.34
C ALA A 565 44.12 -21.45 -2.78
N VAL A 566 43.83 -22.36 -3.72
CA VAL A 566 44.01 -22.12 -5.16
C VAL A 566 42.76 -21.45 -5.71
N PHE A 567 42.92 -20.31 -6.39
CA PHE A 567 41.79 -19.56 -6.94
C PHE A 567 41.24 -20.26 -8.19
N PRO A 568 39.96 -20.70 -8.23
CA PRO A 568 39.44 -21.53 -9.32
C PRO A 568 39.46 -20.88 -10.72
N PHE A 569 39.56 -19.56 -10.77
CA PHE A 569 39.58 -18.79 -12.03
C PHE A 569 40.98 -18.29 -12.41
N ALA A 570 42.03 -18.72 -11.69
CA ALA A 570 43.40 -18.42 -12.05
C ALA A 570 43.79 -19.15 -13.35
N GLU A 571 44.67 -18.54 -14.14
CA GLU A 571 45.26 -19.19 -15.31
C GLU A 571 46.04 -20.44 -14.85
N PRO A 572 45.84 -21.62 -15.48
CA PRO A 572 46.60 -22.81 -15.15
C PRO A 572 48.10 -22.59 -15.40
N THR A 573 48.94 -22.86 -14.40
CA THR A 573 50.41 -22.83 -14.48
C THR A 573 50.97 -24.25 -14.58
N GLU A 574 52.19 -24.42 -15.11
CA GLU A 574 52.85 -25.74 -15.23
C GLU A 574 52.92 -26.53 -13.91
N GLU A 575 53.01 -25.85 -12.76
CA GLU A 575 52.98 -26.45 -11.41
C GLU A 575 51.58 -26.98 -10.98
N LEU A 576 50.48 -26.53 -11.61
CA LEU A 576 49.12 -27.01 -11.35
C LEU A 576 48.77 -28.29 -12.14
N PHE A 577 49.65 -28.73 -13.06
CA PHE A 577 49.53 -29.98 -13.82
C PHE A 577 50.24 -31.17 -13.15
N GLY A 578 50.84 -30.99 -11.96
CA GLY A 578 51.45 -32.06 -11.19
C GLY A 578 50.44 -32.78 -10.31
N GLU A 579 50.18 -34.06 -10.63
CA GLU A 579 49.25 -35.00 -9.96
C GLU A 579 47.77 -34.89 -10.35
N SER A 580 47.47 -35.04 -11.64
CA SER A 580 46.19 -35.64 -12.07
C SER A 580 46.48 -36.98 -12.74
N ASP A 581 45.97 -38.07 -12.16
CA ASP A 581 45.99 -39.40 -12.75
C ASP A 581 45.45 -39.35 -14.18
N ASP A 582 46.33 -39.75 -15.10
CA ASP A 582 46.04 -40.00 -16.50
C ASP A 582 44.98 -41.11 -16.64
N SER A 583 43.76 -40.76 -17.02
CA SER A 583 43.01 -41.55 -18.02
C SER A 583 41.83 -40.77 -18.59
N ALA A 584 42.06 -40.02 -19.66
CA ALA A 584 41.02 -39.61 -20.58
C ALA A 584 41.51 -39.80 -22.02
N ALA A 585 41.15 -40.95 -22.62
CA ALA A 585 40.92 -41.10 -24.06
C ALA A 585 40.35 -42.51 -24.37
N GLU A 586 39.04 -42.60 -24.66
CA GLU A 586 38.51 -43.03 -25.96
C GLU A 586 37.01 -43.45 -25.91
N ASP A 587 36.27 -42.88 -26.86
CA ASP A 587 35.13 -43.41 -27.63
C ASP A 587 33.67 -43.51 -27.09
N LYS A 588 32.82 -42.72 -27.79
CA LYS A 588 31.52 -43.01 -28.44
C LYS A 588 30.25 -43.37 -27.64
N ASP A 589 29.20 -42.61 -28.00
CA ASP A 589 27.77 -42.93 -28.08
C ASP A 589 27.32 -44.32 -27.64
N THR A 590 26.50 -44.38 -26.58
CA THR A 590 25.22 -45.12 -26.57
C THR A 590 24.42 -44.84 -25.28
N GLU A 591 23.11 -44.65 -25.45
CA GLU A 591 22.11 -44.66 -24.38
C GLU A 591 22.15 -45.96 -23.57
N SER A 592 22.22 -45.87 -22.23
CA SER A 592 21.43 -46.72 -21.34
C SER A 592 21.51 -46.25 -19.88
N ALA A 593 20.40 -46.43 -19.17
CA ALA A 593 20.23 -46.11 -17.77
C ALA A 593 21.18 -46.94 -16.88
N GLY A 594 21.94 -46.25 -16.03
CA GLY A 594 22.80 -46.85 -15.00
C GLY A 594 23.05 -45.84 -13.90
N THR A 595 22.62 -46.17 -12.69
CA THR A 595 22.87 -45.48 -11.42
C THR A 595 24.36 -45.27 -11.17
N GLU A 596 24.82 -44.02 -11.23
CA GLU A 596 26.10 -43.60 -10.65
C GLU A 596 25.87 -42.85 -9.34
N THR A 597 26.26 -43.51 -8.26
CA THR A 597 26.43 -42.97 -6.92
C THR A 597 27.62 -42.03 -6.90
N ASN A 598 27.37 -40.72 -6.90
CA ASN A 598 28.35 -39.73 -6.49
C ASN A 598 28.45 -39.76 -4.95
N GLU A 599 29.38 -40.55 -4.43
CA GLU A 599 29.87 -40.40 -3.07
C GLU A 599 30.62 -39.07 -2.99
N ALA A 600 30.01 -38.10 -2.31
CA ALA A 600 30.72 -36.94 -1.80
C ALA A 600 31.64 -37.46 -0.69
N GLU A 601 32.95 -37.49 -0.93
CA GLU A 601 33.92 -37.64 0.15
C GLU A 601 33.66 -36.55 1.20
N THR A 602 33.16 -36.99 2.35
CA THR A 602 33.05 -36.20 3.57
C THR A 602 34.45 -36.07 4.15
N ASP A 603 35.17 -35.03 3.75
CA ASP A 603 36.33 -34.58 4.51
C ASP A 603 35.80 -33.94 5.81
N GLU A 604 35.96 -34.65 6.93
CA GLU A 604 35.58 -34.22 8.28
C GLU A 604 36.58 -33.21 8.89
N SER A 605 37.54 -32.69 8.12
CA SER A 605 38.39 -31.60 8.59
C SER A 605 37.59 -30.28 8.69
N GLY A 606 37.55 -29.69 9.90
CA GLY A 606 36.85 -28.43 10.16
C GLY A 606 37.38 -27.27 9.30
N LEU A 607 36.57 -26.22 9.13
CA LEU A 607 36.94 -25.05 8.33
C LEU A 607 38.24 -24.41 8.87
N GLN A 608 39.33 -24.49 8.12
CA GLN A 608 40.58 -23.83 8.48
C GLN A 608 40.53 -22.35 8.06
N ILE A 609 40.65 -21.44 9.03
CA ILE A 609 40.72 -20.00 8.81
C ILE A 609 42.05 -19.46 9.32
N ASP A 610 42.85 -18.90 8.40
CA ASP A 610 44.06 -18.17 8.75
C ASP A 610 43.71 -16.70 8.95
N TRP A 611 43.38 -16.32 10.19
CA TRP A 611 42.85 -14.98 10.52
C TRP A 611 43.81 -13.81 10.20
N THR A 612 45.12 -14.01 10.24
CA THR A 612 46.09 -12.94 10.03
C THR A 612 46.02 -12.42 8.59
N GLY A 613 45.64 -11.16 8.41
CA GLY A 613 45.60 -10.52 7.09
C GLY A 613 44.46 -11.02 6.19
N LEU A 614 43.43 -11.66 6.76
CA LEU A 614 42.35 -12.32 6.02
C LEU A 614 41.66 -11.41 5.00
N ALA A 615 41.29 -10.18 5.39
CA ALA A 615 40.68 -9.20 4.49
C ALA A 615 41.57 -8.79 3.30
N GLY A 616 42.90 -8.96 3.43
CA GLY A 616 43.88 -8.69 2.37
C GLY A 616 43.94 -9.77 1.29
N ARG A 617 43.33 -10.94 1.51
CA ARG A 617 43.33 -12.07 0.55
C ARG A 617 42.15 -12.04 -0.41
N LEU A 618 41.81 -10.85 -0.89
CA LEU A 618 40.65 -10.60 -1.75
C LEU A 618 40.98 -10.80 -3.24
N TRP A 619 40.12 -11.53 -3.93
CA TRP A 619 40.20 -11.83 -5.36
C TRP A 619 38.90 -11.45 -6.07
N LYS A 620 39.02 -10.99 -7.32
CA LYS A 620 37.87 -10.71 -8.19
C LYS A 620 37.61 -11.90 -9.10
N VAL A 621 36.37 -12.37 -9.16
CA VAL A 621 35.95 -13.35 -10.16
C VAL A 621 35.91 -12.66 -11.53
N PRO A 622 36.58 -13.20 -12.58
CA PRO A 622 36.80 -12.49 -13.85
C PRO A 622 35.56 -12.50 -14.78
N VAL A 623 34.43 -11.97 -14.28
CA VAL A 623 33.18 -11.79 -15.02
C VAL A 623 32.78 -10.31 -15.06
N SER A 624 32.01 -9.92 -16.07
CA SER A 624 31.48 -8.56 -16.19
C SER A 624 30.56 -8.20 -15.03
N ALA A 625 30.56 -6.92 -14.66
CA ALA A 625 29.65 -6.40 -13.64
C ALA A 625 28.18 -6.49 -14.09
N GLY A 626 27.29 -6.65 -13.12
CA GLY A 626 25.85 -6.78 -13.32
C GLY A 626 25.06 -6.19 -12.15
N ASN A 627 23.74 -6.34 -12.17
CA ASN A 627 22.89 -5.99 -11.03
C ASN A 627 22.61 -7.26 -10.26
N PHE A 628 23.67 -7.77 -9.64
CA PHE A 628 23.68 -9.08 -9.02
C PHE A 628 23.04 -9.06 -7.63
N SER A 629 22.31 -10.12 -7.29
CA SER A 629 21.80 -10.40 -5.94
C SER A 629 21.71 -11.92 -5.70
N GLN A 630 21.49 -12.34 -4.44
CA GLN A 630 21.32 -13.75 -4.04
C GLN A 630 22.42 -14.65 -4.62
N LEU A 631 23.61 -14.62 -4.05
CA LEU A 631 24.74 -15.46 -4.47
C LEU A 631 24.71 -16.82 -3.75
N SER A 632 25.00 -17.91 -4.46
CA SER A 632 25.29 -19.20 -3.84
C SER A 632 26.27 -20.03 -4.65
N VAL A 633 26.95 -20.98 -4.00
CA VAL A 633 28.06 -21.74 -4.59
C VAL A 633 27.92 -23.21 -4.26
N ASN A 634 28.10 -24.09 -5.25
CA ASN A 634 28.32 -25.52 -5.05
C ASN A 634 29.74 -25.92 -5.49
N SER A 635 30.03 -27.23 -5.59
CA SER A 635 31.37 -27.70 -5.92
C SER A 635 31.82 -27.41 -7.36
N ARG A 636 30.89 -27.08 -8.26
CA ARG A 636 31.16 -26.89 -9.70
C ARG A 636 30.75 -25.53 -10.24
N HIS A 637 29.79 -24.86 -9.60
CA HIS A 637 29.16 -23.66 -10.11
C HIS A 637 28.89 -22.62 -9.03
N LEU A 638 28.95 -21.37 -9.46
CA LEU A 638 28.41 -20.18 -8.83
C LEU A 638 27.04 -19.87 -9.44
N TYR A 639 26.08 -19.45 -8.61
CA TYR A 639 24.74 -19.04 -9.01
C TYR A 639 24.45 -17.64 -8.50
N VAL A 640 23.77 -16.84 -9.32
CA VAL A 640 23.46 -15.44 -8.97
C VAL A 640 22.23 -14.94 -9.71
N ILE A 641 21.38 -14.15 -9.06
CA ILE A 641 20.33 -13.39 -9.74
C ILE A 641 20.94 -12.19 -10.45
N ASP A 642 20.48 -11.89 -11.65
CA ASP A 642 20.80 -10.68 -12.40
C ASP A 642 19.51 -9.91 -12.78
N GLU A 643 19.40 -8.68 -12.26
CA GLU A 643 18.26 -7.77 -12.46
C GLU A 643 18.58 -6.71 -13.53
N ILE A 644 18.32 -7.04 -14.79
CA ILE A 644 18.54 -6.10 -15.90
C ILE A 644 17.55 -4.92 -15.77
N SER A 645 18.09 -3.70 -15.59
CA SER A 645 17.33 -2.45 -15.40
C SER A 645 16.75 -1.86 -16.69
N GLU A 646 16.33 -2.71 -17.64
CA GLU A 646 15.79 -2.29 -18.94
C GLU A 646 14.25 -2.45 -18.99
N PRO A 647 13.53 -1.56 -19.70
CA PRO A 647 12.08 -1.68 -19.84
C PRO A 647 11.64 -3.05 -20.37
N GLY A 648 10.82 -3.77 -19.60
CA GLY A 648 10.30 -5.09 -19.98
C GLY A 648 11.26 -6.26 -19.72
N ALA A 649 12.48 -6.01 -19.26
CA ALA A 649 13.39 -7.07 -18.86
C ALA A 649 12.85 -7.84 -17.64
N ARG A 650 13.19 -9.13 -17.56
CA ARG A 650 12.80 -10.01 -16.45
C ARG A 650 14.05 -10.50 -15.74
N GLN A 651 14.00 -10.50 -14.41
CA GLN A 651 15.01 -11.09 -13.55
C GLN A 651 15.35 -12.52 -14.00
N SER A 652 16.65 -12.83 -14.05
CA SER A 652 17.15 -14.12 -14.48
C SER A 652 18.15 -14.69 -13.48
N LEU A 653 18.14 -16.01 -13.32
CA LEU A 653 19.16 -16.74 -12.57
C LEU A 653 20.29 -17.10 -13.54
N LYS A 654 21.52 -16.75 -13.18
CA LYS A 654 22.75 -17.09 -13.90
C LYS A 654 23.49 -18.23 -13.19
N SER A 655 24.21 -19.02 -13.97
CA SER A 655 25.16 -20.05 -13.51
C SER A 655 26.54 -19.76 -14.10
N LEU A 656 27.60 -20.03 -13.35
CA LEU A 656 28.99 -19.83 -13.74
C LEU A 656 29.83 -21.02 -13.27
N SER A 657 30.50 -21.74 -14.18
CA SER A 657 31.43 -22.81 -13.81
C SER A 657 32.60 -22.27 -12.98
N LEU A 658 33.10 -23.06 -12.02
CA LEU A 658 34.29 -22.73 -11.22
C LEU A 658 35.57 -23.20 -11.93
N GLU A 659 35.90 -22.58 -13.05
CA GLU A 659 37.06 -22.91 -13.88
C GLU A 659 37.62 -21.66 -14.58
N PHE A 660 38.84 -21.74 -15.09
CA PHE A 660 39.47 -20.68 -15.88
C PHE A 660 38.64 -20.33 -17.13
N ASP A 661 38.54 -19.03 -17.46
CA ASP A 661 37.77 -18.46 -18.60
C ASP A 661 36.26 -18.81 -18.63
N ALA A 662 35.68 -19.22 -17.49
CA ALA A 662 34.26 -19.47 -17.39
C ALA A 662 33.41 -18.21 -17.66
N ARG A 663 32.28 -18.38 -18.36
CA ARG A 663 31.34 -17.30 -18.67
C ARG A 663 29.96 -17.56 -18.04
N PRO A 664 29.30 -16.53 -17.45
CA PRO A 664 27.96 -16.70 -16.92
C PRO A 664 26.96 -17.12 -18.01
N ARG A 665 26.14 -18.13 -17.73
CA ARG A 665 25.05 -18.59 -18.60
C ARG A 665 23.71 -18.34 -17.91
N THR A 666 22.66 -18.07 -18.68
CA THR A 666 21.31 -18.01 -18.12
C THR A 666 20.87 -19.42 -17.75
N PHE A 667 20.71 -19.68 -16.45
CA PHE A 667 20.12 -20.91 -15.95
C PHE A 667 18.62 -20.92 -16.28
N THR A 668 17.89 -19.86 -15.91
CA THR A 668 16.50 -19.63 -16.32
C THR A 668 16.04 -18.19 -16.11
N SER A 669 15.01 -17.76 -16.84
CA SER A 669 14.43 -16.41 -16.74
C SER A 669 13.11 -16.38 -15.95
N SER A 670 12.65 -15.18 -15.61
CA SER A 670 11.42 -14.92 -14.84
C SER A 670 11.45 -15.55 -13.44
N VAL A 671 12.63 -15.52 -12.80
CA VAL A 671 12.84 -16.05 -11.45
C VAL A 671 12.49 -14.98 -10.44
N ARG A 672 11.72 -15.33 -9.42
CA ARG A 672 11.41 -14.46 -8.27
C ARG A 672 12.42 -14.65 -7.16
N SER A 673 12.75 -15.89 -6.85
CA SER A 673 13.75 -16.27 -5.85
C SER A 673 14.25 -17.68 -6.13
N TYR A 674 15.42 -18.00 -5.56
CA TYR A 674 15.93 -19.36 -5.56
C TYR A 674 16.64 -19.69 -4.24
N ALA A 675 16.85 -20.99 -3.98
CA ALA A 675 17.64 -21.44 -2.84
C ALA A 675 18.39 -22.72 -3.20
N LEU A 676 19.69 -22.74 -2.92
CA LEU A 676 20.54 -23.92 -3.07
C LEU A 676 20.41 -24.81 -1.84
N SER A 677 20.40 -26.12 -2.04
CA SER A 677 20.45 -27.10 -0.95
C SER A 677 21.77 -27.10 -0.20
N ALA A 678 21.78 -27.56 1.06
CA ALA A 678 22.97 -27.58 1.92
C ALA A 678 24.19 -28.33 1.33
N ASP A 679 24.00 -29.45 0.62
CA ASP A 679 25.12 -30.16 -0.01
C ASP A 679 25.46 -29.65 -1.44
N GLY A 680 24.66 -28.71 -1.97
CA GLY A 680 24.86 -28.08 -3.28
C GLY A 680 24.35 -28.84 -4.52
N GLN A 681 23.69 -30.01 -4.43
CA GLN A 681 23.27 -30.75 -5.65
C GLN A 681 21.88 -30.39 -6.21
N SER A 682 21.02 -29.68 -5.46
CA SER A 682 19.70 -29.29 -5.99
C SER A 682 19.30 -27.89 -5.56
N MET A 683 18.30 -27.35 -6.24
CA MET A 683 17.91 -25.96 -6.12
C MET A 683 16.39 -25.80 -6.19
N LEU A 684 15.85 -25.03 -5.26
CA LEU A 684 14.49 -24.52 -5.33
C LEU A 684 14.46 -23.29 -6.25
N ILE A 685 13.56 -23.26 -7.22
CA ILE A 685 13.26 -22.12 -8.08
C ILE A 685 11.80 -21.71 -7.89
N VAL A 686 11.56 -20.43 -7.62
CA VAL A 686 10.21 -19.86 -7.53
C VAL A 686 9.97 -18.89 -8.68
N LYS A 687 8.87 -19.07 -9.42
CA LYS A 687 8.45 -18.23 -10.54
C LYS A 687 7.01 -17.76 -10.35
N GLY A 688 6.66 -16.61 -10.94
CA GLY A 688 5.30 -16.04 -10.87
C GLY A 688 4.95 -15.41 -9.52
N ARG A 689 3.73 -14.88 -9.43
CA ARG A 689 3.17 -14.23 -8.22
C ARG A 689 1.70 -14.62 -8.04
N GLY A 690 1.22 -14.57 -6.80
CA GLY A 690 -0.16 -14.93 -6.45
C GLY A 690 -0.54 -16.32 -6.97
N ALA A 691 -1.71 -16.44 -7.58
CA ALA A 691 -2.23 -17.68 -8.17
C ALA A 691 -1.32 -18.31 -9.24
N SER A 692 -0.48 -17.51 -9.91
CA SER A 692 0.46 -17.98 -10.94
C SER A 692 1.79 -18.50 -10.39
N THR A 693 1.93 -18.57 -9.06
CA THR A 693 3.18 -19.00 -8.41
C THR A 693 3.45 -20.48 -8.71
N ASN A 694 4.66 -20.75 -9.21
CA ASN A 694 5.17 -22.09 -9.47
C ASN A 694 6.50 -22.29 -8.76
N MET A 695 6.68 -23.47 -8.17
CA MET A 695 7.87 -23.85 -7.42
C MET A 695 8.45 -25.13 -8.02
N TYR A 696 9.76 -25.20 -8.17
CA TYR A 696 10.47 -26.34 -8.74
C TYR A 696 11.66 -26.71 -7.88
N ILE A 697 11.92 -28.00 -7.67
CA ILE A 697 13.18 -28.50 -7.12
C ILE A 697 13.91 -29.20 -8.25
N VAL A 698 15.00 -28.60 -8.73
CA VAL A 698 15.76 -29.07 -9.90
C VAL A 698 17.20 -29.38 -9.53
N PRO A 699 17.91 -30.20 -10.33
CA PRO A 699 19.36 -30.36 -10.18
C PRO A 699 20.11 -29.03 -10.29
N ALA A 700 21.09 -28.81 -9.42
CA ALA A 700 21.95 -27.63 -9.42
C ALA A 700 23.12 -27.82 -10.41
N ASN A 701 22.79 -27.72 -11.70
CA ASN A 701 23.73 -27.82 -12.83
C ASN A 701 23.90 -26.48 -13.55
N SER A 702 24.43 -26.47 -14.77
CA SER A 702 24.62 -25.26 -15.57
C SER A 702 23.33 -24.69 -16.17
N SER A 703 22.26 -25.47 -16.31
CA SER A 703 21.02 -25.04 -16.97
C SER A 703 19.77 -25.66 -16.34
N PHE A 704 18.64 -24.95 -16.48
CA PHE A 704 17.35 -25.44 -16.02
C PHE A 704 16.86 -26.63 -16.87
N PRO A 705 16.16 -27.63 -16.28
CA PRO A 705 15.67 -28.79 -17.04
C PRO A 705 14.72 -28.43 -18.17
N ASN A 706 14.84 -29.12 -19.31
CA ASN A 706 13.99 -28.92 -20.48
C ASN A 706 12.51 -29.30 -20.22
N ASN A 707 12.27 -30.34 -19.40
CA ASN A 707 10.94 -30.71 -18.92
C ASN A 707 10.83 -30.47 -17.40
N PRO A 708 10.47 -29.27 -16.95
CA PRO A 708 10.42 -28.96 -15.53
C PRO A 708 9.19 -29.51 -14.81
N SER A 709 8.24 -30.11 -15.52
CA SER A 709 6.98 -30.61 -14.94
C SER A 709 7.22 -31.67 -13.86
N ASP A 710 8.19 -32.56 -14.09
CA ASP A 710 8.57 -33.63 -13.16
C ASP A 710 9.27 -33.08 -11.89
N ASN A 711 9.75 -31.84 -11.97
CA ASN A 711 10.45 -31.15 -10.90
C ASN A 711 9.55 -30.16 -10.15
N ARG A 712 8.26 -30.09 -10.49
CA ARG A 712 7.33 -29.13 -9.89
C ARG A 712 6.91 -29.59 -8.49
N VAL A 713 6.98 -28.69 -7.52
CA VAL A 713 6.46 -28.94 -6.16
C VAL A 713 4.94 -29.08 -6.22
N GLN A 714 4.41 -30.16 -5.64
CA GLN A 714 2.99 -30.49 -5.68
C GLN A 714 2.24 -29.76 -4.56
N THR A 715 1.52 -28.70 -4.91
CA THR A 715 0.72 -27.88 -3.98
C THR A 715 -0.74 -27.73 -4.39
N SER A 716 -1.15 -28.31 -5.52
CA SER A 716 -2.50 -28.14 -6.08
C SER A 716 -3.60 -28.71 -5.19
N SER A 717 -3.28 -29.70 -4.36
CA SER A 717 -4.18 -30.30 -3.37
C SER A 717 -4.26 -29.51 -2.06
N TRP A 718 -3.45 -28.47 -1.87
CA TRP A 718 -3.47 -27.72 -0.62
C TRP A 718 -4.69 -26.78 -0.56
N LYS A 719 -5.58 -27.06 0.37
CA LYS A 719 -6.80 -26.31 0.65
C LYS A 719 -6.84 -26.03 2.13
N LEU A 720 -7.09 -24.79 2.51
CA LEU A 720 -7.11 -24.41 3.91
C LEU A 720 -8.54 -24.22 4.38
N LYS A 721 -8.87 -24.85 5.51
CA LYS A 721 -10.11 -24.55 6.22
C LYS A 721 -9.89 -23.31 7.07
N ILE A 722 -10.65 -22.25 6.82
CA ILE A 722 -10.57 -20.99 7.53
C ILE A 722 -11.83 -20.83 8.38
N SER A 723 -11.64 -20.61 9.70
CA SER A 723 -12.69 -20.11 10.57
C SER A 723 -12.56 -18.59 10.66
N PRO A 724 -13.53 -17.81 10.13
CA PRO A 724 -13.42 -16.35 10.07
C PRO A 724 -13.18 -15.70 11.45
N GLN A 725 -13.88 -16.15 12.49
CA GLN A 725 -13.73 -15.56 13.84
C GLN A 725 -12.34 -15.79 14.44
N ASP A 726 -11.72 -16.95 14.19
CA ASP A 726 -10.36 -17.22 14.67
C ASP A 726 -9.33 -16.42 13.87
N GLU A 727 -9.52 -16.33 12.54
CA GLU A 727 -8.64 -15.55 11.67
C GLU A 727 -8.72 -14.05 12.00
N TRP A 728 -9.91 -13.49 12.24
CA TRP A 728 -10.06 -12.07 12.61
C TRP A 728 -9.43 -11.74 13.97
N ARG A 729 -9.54 -12.66 14.94
CA ARG A 729 -8.85 -12.54 16.23
C ARG A 729 -7.34 -12.50 16.07
N GLN A 730 -6.82 -13.37 15.22
CA GLN A 730 -5.41 -13.38 14.85
C GLN A 730 -5.00 -12.05 14.20
N MET A 731 -5.73 -11.62 13.16
CA MET A 731 -5.39 -10.40 12.40
C MET A 731 -5.40 -9.15 13.29
N PHE A 732 -6.34 -9.04 14.23
CA PHE A 732 -6.36 -7.95 15.20
C PHE A 732 -5.12 -7.91 16.09
N LYS A 733 -4.76 -9.07 16.65
CA LYS A 733 -3.56 -9.20 17.47
C LYS A 733 -2.31 -8.86 16.67
N ASP A 734 -2.23 -9.30 15.42
CA ASP A 734 -1.10 -9.03 14.53
C ASP A 734 -0.98 -7.54 14.21
N ALA A 735 -2.08 -6.89 13.85
CA ALA A 735 -2.11 -5.45 13.63
C ALA A 735 -1.66 -4.68 14.88
N TRP A 736 -2.11 -5.09 16.06
CA TRP A 736 -1.69 -4.51 17.34
C TRP A 736 -0.18 -4.67 17.61
N LEU A 737 0.37 -5.87 17.37
CA LEU A 737 1.80 -6.16 17.52
C LEU A 737 2.64 -5.36 16.52
N MET A 738 2.20 -5.28 15.25
CA MET A 738 2.89 -4.53 14.20
C MET A 738 3.03 -3.05 14.58
N HIS A 739 2.00 -2.42 15.15
CA HIS A 739 2.07 -1.04 15.60
C HIS A 739 3.03 -0.88 16.77
N ARG A 740 2.94 -1.73 17.80
CA ARG A 740 3.87 -1.72 18.95
C ARG A 740 5.32 -1.81 18.51
N ASP A 741 5.60 -2.64 17.50
CA ASP A 741 6.95 -2.96 17.08
C ASP A 741 7.50 -2.04 16.00
N SER A 742 6.65 -1.23 15.35
CA SER A 742 7.00 -0.46 14.15
C SER A 742 6.71 1.02 14.22
N LEU A 743 5.82 1.47 15.14
CA LEU A 743 5.51 2.88 15.26
C LEU A 743 6.79 3.68 15.56
N PHE A 744 6.94 4.82 14.90
CA PHE A 744 8.10 5.71 15.04
C PHE A 744 8.42 6.13 16.48
N ASP A 745 7.43 6.10 17.38
CA ASP A 745 7.58 6.40 18.80
C ASP A 745 7.31 5.14 19.64
N ALA A 746 8.36 4.62 20.27
CA ALA A 746 8.27 3.45 21.13
C ALA A 746 7.37 3.64 22.37
N ASN A 747 7.09 4.89 22.77
CA ASN A 747 6.14 5.20 23.84
C ASN A 747 4.70 5.33 23.34
N MET A 748 4.43 4.96 22.09
CA MET A 748 3.10 4.96 21.48
C MET A 748 2.39 6.31 21.62
N ARG A 749 3.13 7.42 21.49
CA ARG A 749 2.61 8.79 21.62
C ARG A 749 2.02 9.10 22.99
N GLY A 750 2.40 8.33 24.01
CA GLY A 750 1.88 8.43 25.37
C GLY A 750 0.58 7.65 25.62
N ILE A 751 0.11 6.85 24.64
CA ILE A 751 -1.08 6.00 24.79
C ILE A 751 -0.70 4.67 25.45
N ASP A 752 -1.51 4.20 26.41
CA ASP A 752 -1.41 2.84 26.92
C ASP A 752 -1.93 1.86 25.87
N TRP A 753 -1.01 1.37 25.05
CA TRP A 753 -1.36 0.49 23.94
C TRP A 753 -1.96 -0.84 24.38
N LEU A 754 -1.64 -1.34 25.59
CA LEU A 754 -2.27 -2.54 26.12
C LEU A 754 -3.72 -2.26 26.53
N ALA A 755 -3.99 -1.11 27.16
CA ALA A 755 -5.36 -0.69 27.46
C ALA A 755 -6.18 -0.49 26.17
N THR A 756 -5.58 0.07 25.11
CA THR A 756 -6.20 0.14 23.79
C THR A 756 -6.57 -1.26 23.28
N LYS A 757 -5.68 -2.27 23.39
CA LYS A 757 -6.03 -3.66 23.03
C LYS A 757 -7.27 -4.15 23.79
N GLN A 758 -7.26 -3.98 25.11
CA GLN A 758 -8.33 -4.45 26.00
C GLN A 758 -9.69 -3.78 25.72
N LYS A 759 -9.66 -2.54 25.20
CA LYS A 759 -10.86 -1.81 24.76
C LYS A 759 -11.46 -2.36 23.47
N TYR A 760 -10.65 -2.69 22.46
CA TYR A 760 -11.14 -3.10 21.14
C TYR A 760 -11.31 -4.61 20.96
N GLU A 761 -10.50 -5.44 21.62
CA GLU A 761 -10.52 -6.90 21.49
C GLU A 761 -11.90 -7.54 21.78
N PRO A 762 -12.70 -7.07 22.77
CA PRO A 762 -14.04 -7.60 23.00
C PRO A 762 -15.00 -7.42 21.82
N LEU A 763 -14.79 -6.41 20.96
CA LEU A 763 -15.65 -6.18 19.79
C LEU A 763 -15.51 -7.26 18.72
N LEU A 764 -14.42 -8.04 18.73
CA LEU A 764 -14.18 -9.12 17.78
C LEU A 764 -15.23 -10.22 17.87
N ALA A 765 -15.81 -10.44 19.06
CA ALA A 765 -16.88 -11.40 19.27
C ALA A 765 -18.22 -10.97 18.63
N ARG A 766 -18.34 -9.70 18.23
CA ARG A 766 -19.54 -9.12 17.61
C ARG A 766 -19.49 -9.14 16.08
N LEU A 767 -18.31 -9.37 15.51
CA LEU A 767 -18.08 -9.32 14.08
C LEU A 767 -18.81 -10.45 13.37
N SER A 768 -19.30 -10.10 12.19
CA SER A 768 -20.01 -10.94 11.24
C SER A 768 -19.49 -10.78 9.81
N ASP A 769 -18.72 -9.73 9.51
CA ASP A 769 -18.07 -9.54 8.21
C ASP A 769 -16.61 -9.03 8.35
N ARG A 770 -15.77 -9.35 7.36
CA ARG A 770 -14.36 -8.95 7.34
C ARG A 770 -14.17 -7.43 7.24
N ARG A 771 -15.12 -6.69 6.64
CA ARG A 771 -15.08 -5.23 6.49
C ARG A 771 -15.34 -4.52 7.83
N GLU A 772 -16.09 -5.14 8.73
CA GLU A 772 -16.28 -4.65 10.11
C GLU A 772 -14.96 -4.68 10.90
N LEU A 773 -14.10 -5.70 10.67
CA LEU A 773 -12.73 -5.72 11.24
C LEU A 773 -11.88 -4.54 10.73
N ASN A 774 -12.05 -4.14 9.47
CA ASN A 774 -11.36 -2.95 8.96
C ASN A 774 -11.82 -1.68 9.69
N ASP A 775 -13.08 -1.58 10.10
CA ASP A 775 -13.54 -0.46 10.93
C ASP A 775 -12.92 -0.47 12.32
N ILE A 776 -12.76 -1.65 12.94
CA ILE A 776 -12.02 -1.78 14.22
C ILE A 776 -10.57 -1.31 14.06
N PHE A 777 -9.88 -1.71 12.99
CA PHE A 777 -8.50 -1.23 12.73
C PHE A 777 -8.45 0.29 12.64
N LYS A 778 -9.35 0.91 11.87
CA LYS A 778 -9.43 2.36 11.72
C LYS A 778 -9.61 3.05 13.07
N GLN A 779 -10.52 2.55 13.91
CA GLN A 779 -10.76 3.14 15.23
C GLN A 779 -9.57 2.97 16.18
N MET A 780 -9.00 1.76 16.28
CA MET A 780 -7.86 1.47 17.16
C MET A 780 -6.62 2.29 16.78
N MET A 781 -6.30 2.34 15.48
CA MET A 781 -5.13 3.06 14.98
C MET A 781 -5.31 4.58 15.09
N GLY A 782 -6.55 5.07 14.97
CA GLY A 782 -6.89 6.48 15.12
C GLY A 782 -6.53 7.09 16.48
N GLU A 783 -6.42 6.28 17.53
CA GLU A 783 -6.00 6.72 18.87
C GLU A 783 -4.55 7.23 18.91
N LEU A 784 -3.67 6.70 18.05
CA LEU A 784 -2.27 7.12 17.97
C LEU A 784 -2.10 8.50 17.36
N ASN A 785 -3.16 9.01 16.71
CA ASN A 785 -3.21 10.31 16.05
C ASN A 785 -1.99 10.53 15.14
N ALA A 786 -1.69 9.51 14.32
CA ALA A 786 -0.63 9.53 13.33
C ALA A 786 -1.25 9.34 11.94
N LEU A 787 -0.77 10.08 10.96
CA LEU A 787 -1.07 9.86 9.55
C LEU A 787 -0.25 8.68 9.02
N HIS A 788 -0.47 8.35 7.75
CA HIS A 788 -0.08 7.08 7.14
C HIS A 788 -0.67 5.85 7.86
N SER A 789 -1.80 6.04 8.53
CA SER A 789 -2.53 5.03 9.30
C SER A 789 -3.65 4.39 8.48
N GLN A 790 -3.45 4.20 7.18
CA GLN A 790 -4.51 3.71 6.29
C GLN A 790 -4.79 2.21 6.48
N VAL A 791 -6.07 1.84 6.35
CA VAL A 791 -6.56 0.46 6.38
C VAL A 791 -7.15 0.09 5.03
N ARG A 792 -6.68 -1.00 4.40
CA ARG A 792 -7.08 -1.37 3.04
C ARG A 792 -7.12 -2.88 2.82
N GLY A 793 -7.99 -3.31 1.90
CA GLY A 793 -8.04 -4.69 1.41
C GLY A 793 -8.43 -5.71 2.47
N GLY A 794 -8.10 -6.95 2.18
CA GLY A 794 -8.53 -8.14 2.91
C GLY A 794 -9.26 -9.11 1.99
N ASP A 795 -9.59 -10.27 2.54
CA ASP A 795 -10.33 -11.32 1.83
C ASP A 795 -11.84 -11.12 2.05
N PHE A 796 -12.47 -10.50 1.06
CA PHE A 796 -13.90 -10.26 1.04
C PHE A 796 -14.61 -11.31 0.17
N ASN A 797 -15.88 -11.57 0.45
CA ASN A 797 -16.73 -12.31 -0.48
C ASN A 797 -17.04 -11.40 -1.68
N ASP A 798 -16.11 -11.24 -2.62
CA ASP A 798 -16.33 -10.47 -3.84
C ASP A 798 -16.86 -11.39 -4.96
N ASN A 799 -17.67 -10.84 -5.87
CA ASN A 799 -18.20 -11.58 -7.01
C ASN A 799 -17.24 -11.48 -8.22
N ASP A 800 -16.76 -12.61 -8.73
CA ASP A 800 -15.88 -12.66 -9.91
C ASP A 800 -16.59 -12.26 -11.22
N GLU A 801 -17.92 -12.18 -11.22
CA GLU A 801 -18.76 -11.84 -12.40
C GLU A 801 -19.09 -10.34 -12.52
N VAL A 802 -18.45 -9.48 -11.71
CA VAL A 802 -18.76 -8.04 -11.71
C VAL A 802 -18.45 -7.40 -13.08
N PRO A 803 -19.38 -6.61 -13.65
CA PRO A 803 -19.19 -5.92 -14.92
C PRO A 803 -17.92 -5.05 -14.98
N ASN A 804 -17.22 -5.09 -16.11
CA ASN A 804 -16.06 -4.24 -16.35
C ASN A 804 -16.50 -2.97 -17.09
N ALA A 805 -16.58 -1.85 -16.36
CA ALA A 805 -16.88 -0.54 -16.93
C ALA A 805 -15.76 -0.06 -17.88
N SER A 806 -16.16 0.62 -18.95
CA SER A 806 -15.25 1.19 -19.95
C SER A 806 -15.58 2.66 -20.19
N VAL A 807 -14.58 3.44 -20.56
CA VAL A 807 -14.69 4.90 -20.71
C VAL A 807 -14.14 5.36 -22.06
N LEU A 808 -14.65 6.50 -22.54
CA LEU A 808 -14.19 7.12 -23.78
C LEU A 808 -13.33 8.38 -23.56
N GLY A 809 -13.15 8.80 -22.30
CA GLY A 809 -12.32 9.95 -21.90
C GLY A 809 -12.91 11.29 -22.33
N ALA A 810 -14.15 11.55 -21.93
CA ALA A 810 -14.86 12.81 -22.14
C ALA A 810 -15.84 13.07 -20.98
N ALA A 811 -16.34 14.29 -20.88
CA ALA A 811 -17.51 14.62 -20.09
C ALA A 811 -18.76 14.65 -20.98
N TYR A 812 -19.91 14.34 -20.38
CA TYR A 812 -21.18 14.21 -21.07
C TYR A 812 -22.29 14.99 -20.37
N GLU A 813 -23.27 15.44 -21.14
CA GLU A 813 -24.51 16.05 -20.64
C GLU A 813 -25.73 15.36 -21.26
N ASP A 814 -26.74 15.09 -20.43
CA ASP A 814 -28.05 14.64 -20.89
C ASP A 814 -28.86 15.83 -21.39
N THR A 815 -29.28 15.79 -22.65
CA THR A 815 -30.13 16.81 -23.28
C THR A 815 -31.36 16.17 -23.93
N ALA A 816 -32.33 16.99 -24.35
CA ALA A 816 -33.48 16.50 -25.11
C ALA A 816 -33.10 15.88 -26.47
N ALA A 817 -31.90 16.19 -27.01
CA ALA A 817 -31.40 15.61 -28.26
C ALA A 817 -30.71 14.24 -28.07
N GLY A 818 -30.32 13.92 -26.83
CA GLY A 818 -29.52 12.74 -26.45
C GLY A 818 -28.30 13.12 -25.61
N VAL A 819 -27.29 12.24 -25.60
CA VAL A 819 -26.05 12.43 -24.84
C VAL A 819 -25.07 13.31 -25.61
N VAL A 820 -24.85 14.53 -25.16
CA VAL A 820 -23.93 15.47 -25.79
C VAL A 820 -22.53 15.32 -25.19
N ILE A 821 -21.50 15.32 -26.04
CA ILE A 821 -20.11 15.45 -25.62
C ILE A 821 -19.87 16.90 -25.17
N SER A 822 -19.87 17.16 -23.87
CA SER A 822 -19.70 18.52 -23.32
C SER A 822 -18.24 18.92 -23.20
N HIS A 823 -17.33 17.96 -22.98
CA HIS A 823 -15.89 18.22 -22.92
C HIS A 823 -15.08 17.03 -23.40
N LEU A 824 -14.03 17.28 -24.19
CA LEU A 824 -13.02 16.29 -24.53
C LEU A 824 -11.78 16.52 -23.67
N TYR A 825 -11.33 15.51 -22.92
CA TYR A 825 -10.15 15.68 -22.07
C TYR A 825 -8.89 15.89 -22.91
N GLN A 826 -8.25 17.03 -22.67
CA GLN A 826 -7.03 17.41 -23.36
C GLN A 826 -5.81 16.66 -22.83
N HIS A 827 -4.77 16.64 -23.64
CA HIS A 827 -3.47 16.04 -23.33
C HIS A 827 -2.38 16.81 -24.07
N ASP A 828 -1.13 16.55 -23.69
CA ASP A 828 0.04 17.02 -24.42
C ASP A 828 0.06 16.43 -25.84
N PRO A 829 -0.10 17.24 -26.91
CA PRO A 829 -0.21 16.76 -28.28
C PRO A 829 1.07 16.10 -28.81
N GLU A 830 2.23 16.34 -28.17
CA GLU A 830 3.47 15.64 -28.52
C GLU A 830 3.50 14.20 -27.98
N LEU A 831 2.53 13.82 -27.14
CA LEU A 831 2.37 12.49 -26.57
C LEU A 831 1.03 11.87 -27.02
N PRO A 832 0.86 11.52 -28.31
CA PRO A 832 -0.41 10.98 -28.82
C PRO A 832 -0.83 9.65 -28.17
N GLY A 833 0.11 8.90 -27.58
CA GLY A 833 -0.19 7.70 -26.79
C GLY A 833 -0.95 7.99 -25.48
N ASP A 834 -0.95 9.24 -25.04
CA ASP A 834 -1.64 9.70 -23.83
C ASP A 834 -3.06 10.23 -24.09
N ALA A 835 -3.46 10.33 -25.36
CA ALA A 835 -4.78 10.77 -25.79
C ALA A 835 -5.90 9.88 -25.25
N ALA A 836 -6.92 10.54 -24.70
CA ALA A 836 -8.21 9.92 -24.38
C ALA A 836 -8.83 9.28 -25.63
N PRO A 837 -9.60 8.18 -25.51
CA PRO A 837 -10.15 7.47 -26.65
C PRO A 837 -10.86 8.33 -27.70
N LEU A 838 -11.71 9.29 -27.31
CA LEU A 838 -12.40 10.18 -28.27
C LEU A 838 -11.50 11.24 -28.89
N SER A 839 -10.40 11.59 -28.23
CA SER A 839 -9.42 12.57 -28.72
C SER A 839 -8.35 11.95 -29.62
N ARG A 840 -8.37 10.64 -29.86
CA ARG A 840 -7.37 9.96 -30.70
C ARG A 840 -7.53 10.34 -32.17
N PRO A 841 -6.42 10.49 -32.92
CA PRO A 841 -6.47 10.68 -34.36
C PRO A 841 -7.29 9.58 -35.06
N GLY A 842 -8.18 10.00 -35.97
CA GLY A 842 -9.06 9.11 -36.74
C GLY A 842 -10.44 8.85 -36.13
N VAL A 843 -10.71 9.29 -34.89
CA VAL A 843 -12.06 9.17 -34.30
C VAL A 843 -12.99 10.33 -34.74
N ASP A 844 -12.46 11.52 -35.01
CA ASP A 844 -13.22 12.74 -35.40
C ASP A 844 -14.44 13.02 -34.50
N ALA A 845 -14.33 12.82 -33.18
CA ALA A 845 -15.31 13.30 -32.22
C ALA A 845 -15.03 14.76 -31.84
N ARG A 846 -16.08 15.57 -31.63
CA ARG A 846 -16.00 16.99 -31.27
C ARG A 846 -16.93 17.29 -30.10
N VAL A 847 -16.56 18.34 -29.35
CA VAL A 847 -17.48 18.94 -28.36
C VAL A 847 -18.74 19.41 -29.09
N GLY A 848 -19.91 19.08 -28.54
CA GLY A 848 -21.21 19.35 -29.13
C GLY A 848 -21.80 18.20 -29.95
N ASP A 849 -21.02 17.18 -30.34
CA ASP A 849 -21.56 16.00 -31.00
C ASP A 849 -22.51 15.24 -30.06
N VAL A 850 -23.62 14.72 -30.60
CA VAL A 850 -24.58 13.88 -29.86
C VAL A 850 -24.29 12.41 -30.14
N ILE A 851 -24.07 11.60 -29.11
CA ILE A 851 -23.91 10.15 -29.25
C ILE A 851 -25.30 9.53 -29.40
N LYS A 852 -25.62 9.03 -30.60
CA LYS A 852 -26.94 8.42 -30.91
C LYS A 852 -26.92 6.91 -30.75
N GLU A 853 -25.82 6.25 -31.12
CA GLU A 853 -25.72 4.79 -31.05
C GLU A 853 -24.33 4.30 -30.64
N VAL A 854 -24.30 3.16 -29.96
CA VAL A 854 -23.09 2.39 -29.61
C VAL A 854 -23.27 0.96 -30.12
N ASN A 855 -22.46 0.53 -31.09
CA ASN A 855 -22.60 -0.76 -31.77
C ASN A 855 -24.02 -1.00 -32.31
N ASN A 856 -24.59 -0.01 -33.00
CA ASN A 856 -25.95 0.00 -33.54
C ASN A 856 -27.07 -0.15 -32.48
N ARG A 857 -26.76 0.16 -31.21
CA ARG A 857 -27.75 0.23 -30.13
C ARG A 857 -28.01 1.70 -29.81
N PRO A 858 -29.26 2.17 -29.91
CA PRO A 858 -29.62 3.54 -29.53
C PRO A 858 -29.23 3.86 -28.09
N VAL A 859 -28.79 5.10 -27.88
CA VAL A 859 -28.44 5.68 -26.59
C VAL A 859 -29.12 7.03 -26.46
N ASN A 860 -29.96 7.19 -25.43
CA ASN A 860 -30.75 8.40 -25.20
C ASN A 860 -30.28 9.20 -23.99
N ASN A 861 -29.55 8.57 -23.06
CA ASN A 861 -29.06 9.17 -21.84
C ASN A 861 -27.71 8.55 -21.42
N ILE A 862 -27.00 9.19 -20.49
CA ILE A 862 -25.69 8.76 -20.01
C ILE A 862 -25.74 7.34 -19.41
N ALA A 863 -26.83 6.96 -18.77
CA ALA A 863 -26.98 5.62 -18.22
C ALA A 863 -26.92 4.54 -19.32
N GLU A 864 -27.65 4.75 -20.42
CA GLU A 864 -27.63 3.87 -21.60
C GLU A 864 -26.24 3.85 -22.27
N LEU A 865 -25.53 4.98 -22.30
CA LEU A 865 -24.16 5.05 -22.81
C LEU A 865 -23.22 4.15 -22.00
N VAL A 866 -23.22 4.30 -20.67
CA VAL A 866 -22.35 3.54 -19.77
C VAL A 866 -22.67 2.04 -19.83
N VAL A 867 -23.95 1.68 -19.88
CA VAL A 867 -24.38 0.29 -20.05
C VAL A 867 -23.89 -0.27 -21.41
N ALA A 868 -24.03 0.48 -22.50
CA ALA A 868 -23.60 0.04 -23.81
C ALA A 868 -22.07 -0.14 -23.93
N LEU A 869 -21.29 0.61 -23.16
CA LEU A 869 -19.82 0.51 -23.10
C LEU A 869 -19.30 -0.59 -22.15
N THR A 870 -20.18 -1.25 -21.41
CA THR A 870 -19.77 -2.31 -20.48
C THR A 870 -19.10 -3.48 -21.22
N HIS A 871 -17.96 -3.95 -20.71
CA HIS A 871 -17.09 -4.96 -21.33
C HIS A 871 -16.46 -4.59 -22.69
N GLN A 872 -16.48 -3.31 -23.08
CA GLN A 872 -15.89 -2.83 -24.34
C GLN A 872 -14.46 -2.32 -24.23
N ALA A 873 -13.86 -2.33 -23.03
CA ALA A 873 -12.48 -1.94 -22.83
C ALA A 873 -11.54 -2.73 -23.76
N ASN A 874 -10.67 -1.99 -24.46
CA ASN A 874 -9.73 -2.49 -25.45
C ASN A 874 -10.36 -3.21 -26.67
N LYS A 875 -11.64 -3.01 -26.96
CA LYS A 875 -12.32 -3.52 -28.16
C LYS A 875 -12.73 -2.37 -29.07
N GLN A 876 -12.81 -2.61 -30.38
CA GLN A 876 -13.37 -1.62 -31.30
C GLN A 876 -14.88 -1.50 -31.07
N VAL A 877 -15.36 -0.26 -31.01
CA VAL A 877 -16.76 0.10 -30.85
C VAL A 877 -17.14 1.07 -31.95
N LEU A 878 -18.25 0.80 -32.64
CA LEU A 878 -18.85 1.72 -33.60
C LEU A 878 -19.69 2.75 -32.82
N LEU A 879 -19.37 4.03 -32.98
CA LEU A 879 -20.20 5.13 -32.53
C LEU A 879 -20.90 5.77 -33.72
N THR A 880 -22.20 6.05 -33.56
CA THR A 880 -22.93 6.96 -34.44
C THR A 880 -23.12 8.28 -33.70
N LEU A 881 -22.49 9.32 -34.23
CA LEU A 881 -22.54 10.69 -33.74
C LEU A 881 -23.47 11.53 -34.61
N GLU A 882 -24.14 12.52 -34.04
CA GLU A 882 -24.88 13.54 -34.77
C GLU A 882 -24.17 14.89 -34.60
N ARG A 883 -23.85 15.54 -35.72
CA ARG A 883 -23.23 16.87 -35.77
C ARG A 883 -23.96 17.71 -36.80
N ASP A 884 -24.44 18.88 -36.40
CA ASP A 884 -25.17 19.81 -37.30
C ASP A 884 -26.36 19.15 -38.05
N GLY A 885 -26.99 18.13 -37.44
CA GLY A 885 -28.10 17.37 -38.03
C GLY A 885 -27.71 16.21 -38.95
N GLU A 886 -26.41 16.01 -39.21
CA GLU A 886 -25.88 14.91 -40.02
C GLU A 886 -25.35 13.77 -39.13
N LEU A 887 -25.57 12.52 -39.55
CA LEU A 887 -25.07 11.33 -38.85
C LEU A 887 -23.68 10.95 -39.35
N LEU A 888 -22.73 10.77 -38.42
CA LEU A 888 -21.36 10.35 -38.68
C LEU A 888 -21.06 9.05 -37.94
N ASN A 889 -20.40 8.12 -38.62
CA ASN A 889 -19.97 6.85 -38.01
C ASN A 889 -18.46 6.87 -37.78
N THR A 890 -18.04 6.47 -36.59
CA THR A 890 -16.62 6.38 -36.24
C THR A 890 -16.31 5.15 -35.38
N ILE A 891 -15.07 4.67 -35.45
CA ILE A 891 -14.60 3.54 -34.64
C ILE A 891 -13.71 4.08 -33.52
N VAL A 892 -14.08 3.78 -32.28
CA VAL A 892 -13.29 4.11 -31.08
C VAL A 892 -12.87 2.83 -30.37
N LYS A 893 -11.79 2.90 -29.59
CA LYS A 893 -11.36 1.82 -28.69
C LYS A 893 -11.44 2.32 -27.24
N PRO A 894 -12.53 2.05 -26.50
CA PRO A 894 -12.67 2.47 -25.12
C PRO A 894 -11.58 1.88 -24.24
N ASP A 895 -11.22 2.58 -23.16
CA ASP A 895 -10.28 2.07 -22.16
C ASP A 895 -11.01 1.61 -20.89
N ALA A 896 -10.29 0.91 -20.00
CA ALA A 896 -10.83 0.54 -18.70
C ALA A 896 -11.15 1.79 -17.85
N SER A 897 -12.23 1.75 -17.05
CA SER A 897 -12.70 2.88 -16.24
C SER A 897 -11.62 3.53 -15.36
N ARG A 898 -10.64 2.75 -14.86
CA ARG A 898 -9.51 3.28 -14.08
C ARG A 898 -8.68 4.35 -14.82
N SER A 899 -8.66 4.33 -16.16
CA SER A 899 -7.92 5.30 -16.97
C SER A 899 -8.54 6.71 -16.94
N GLU A 900 -9.83 6.81 -16.65
CA GLU A 900 -10.59 8.06 -16.66
C GLU A 900 -9.97 9.13 -15.76
N SER A 901 -9.61 8.75 -14.53
CA SER A 901 -8.97 9.66 -13.56
C SER A 901 -7.64 10.24 -14.08
N ARG A 902 -6.91 9.48 -14.92
CA ARG A 902 -5.65 9.92 -15.52
C ARG A 902 -5.90 10.91 -16.67
N TYR A 903 -6.97 10.73 -17.44
CA TYR A 903 -7.35 11.68 -18.50
C TYR A 903 -7.76 13.03 -17.91
N ARG A 904 -8.58 13.04 -16.86
CA ARG A 904 -8.93 14.26 -16.13
C ARG A 904 -7.72 14.98 -15.55
N TYR A 905 -6.83 14.23 -14.90
CA TYR A 905 -5.59 14.77 -14.38
C TYR A 905 -4.73 15.44 -15.47
N ARG A 906 -4.52 14.76 -16.60
CA ARG A 906 -3.76 15.31 -17.73
C ARG A 906 -4.40 16.54 -18.33
N ASN A 907 -5.72 16.53 -18.50
CA ASN A 907 -6.48 17.68 -18.95
C ASN A 907 -6.24 18.89 -18.04
N TRP A 908 -6.32 18.71 -16.72
CA TRP A 908 -6.07 19.78 -15.76
C TRP A 908 -4.63 20.31 -15.82
N VAL A 909 -3.61 19.42 -15.81
CA VAL A 909 -2.20 19.83 -15.92
C VAL A 909 -1.94 20.60 -17.20
N PHE A 910 -2.42 20.08 -18.33
CA PHE A 910 -2.22 20.71 -19.63
C PHE A 910 -2.93 22.07 -19.71
N SER A 911 -4.18 22.15 -19.23
CA SER A 911 -4.94 23.41 -19.18
C SER A 911 -4.23 24.47 -18.34
N ASN A 912 -3.63 24.09 -17.20
CA ASN A 912 -2.87 25.01 -16.36
C ASN A 912 -1.57 25.46 -17.05
N ALA A 913 -0.86 24.56 -17.71
CA ALA A 913 0.34 24.91 -18.48
C ALA A 913 0.03 25.92 -19.58
N GLN A 914 -1.11 25.75 -20.28
CA GLN A 914 -1.59 26.72 -21.27
C GLN A 914 -1.94 28.06 -20.65
N LYS A 915 -2.72 28.09 -19.56
CA LYS A 915 -3.05 29.33 -18.83
C LYS A 915 -1.81 30.12 -18.41
N VAL A 916 -0.78 29.44 -17.91
CA VAL A 916 0.50 30.09 -17.54
C VAL A 916 1.19 30.67 -18.77
N THR A 917 1.32 29.87 -19.83
CA THR A 917 2.00 30.29 -21.07
C THR A 917 1.28 31.47 -21.74
N GLU A 918 -0.05 31.47 -21.77
CA GLU A 918 -0.89 32.55 -22.30
C GLU A 918 -0.80 33.82 -21.46
N ALA A 919 -0.71 33.69 -20.14
CA ALA A 919 -0.61 34.83 -19.23
C ALA A 919 0.78 35.47 -19.23
N GLU A 920 1.84 34.68 -19.33
CA GLU A 920 3.22 35.13 -19.43
C GLU A 920 4.12 34.02 -19.99
N ASN A 921 4.56 34.19 -21.24
CA ASN A 921 5.39 33.17 -21.89
C ASN A 921 6.76 33.02 -21.22
N ASP A 922 7.26 34.01 -20.46
CA ASP A 922 8.52 33.89 -19.72
C ASP A 922 8.41 33.13 -18.38
N ILE A 923 7.23 32.59 -18.06
CA ILE A 923 7.00 31.72 -16.89
C ILE A 923 6.75 30.29 -17.36
N GLY A 924 7.47 29.34 -16.77
CA GLY A 924 7.24 27.91 -16.92
C GLY A 924 6.25 27.34 -15.90
N TYR A 925 5.65 26.20 -16.22
CA TYR A 925 4.80 25.39 -15.35
C TYR A 925 5.09 23.90 -15.50
N LEU A 926 5.18 23.20 -14.37
CA LEU A 926 5.11 21.74 -14.32
C LEU A 926 4.37 21.30 -13.06
N HIS A 927 3.80 20.11 -13.10
CA HIS A 927 3.12 19.50 -11.95
C HIS A 927 3.71 18.14 -11.61
N LEU A 928 3.89 17.86 -10.32
CA LEU A 928 4.31 16.55 -9.81
C LEU A 928 3.13 15.87 -9.14
N TYR A 929 2.62 14.80 -9.77
CA TYR A 929 1.46 14.06 -9.28
C TYR A 929 1.74 13.32 -7.97
N SER A 930 2.95 12.82 -7.84
CA SER A 930 3.48 12.13 -6.68
C SER A 930 4.99 12.37 -6.65
N MET A 931 5.73 11.59 -5.88
CA MET A 931 7.20 11.65 -5.83
C MET A 931 7.79 10.28 -6.20
N THR A 932 7.34 9.72 -7.32
CA THR A 932 7.75 8.38 -7.78
C THR A 932 8.72 8.44 -8.95
N ARG A 933 9.26 7.29 -9.37
CA ARG A 933 10.10 7.19 -10.58
C ARG A 933 9.45 7.78 -11.84
N SER A 934 8.13 7.66 -12.00
CA SER A 934 7.44 8.28 -13.13
C SER A 934 7.40 9.80 -13.02
N ASP A 935 7.24 10.35 -11.82
CA ASP A 935 7.28 11.80 -11.60
C ASP A 935 8.68 12.36 -11.82
N LEU A 936 9.73 11.61 -11.48
CA LEU A 936 11.12 11.98 -11.82
C LEU A 936 11.31 12.08 -13.34
N SER A 937 10.70 11.15 -14.10
CA SER A 937 10.74 11.16 -15.56
C SER A 937 9.96 12.36 -16.14
N SER A 938 8.79 12.66 -15.56
CA SER A 938 8.01 13.85 -15.90
C SER A 938 8.75 15.15 -15.56
N PHE A 939 9.38 15.24 -14.39
CA PHE A 939 10.21 16.38 -14.01
C PHE A 939 11.32 16.62 -15.03
N ALA A 940 12.09 15.58 -15.39
CA ALA A 940 13.14 15.72 -16.40
C ALA A 940 12.58 16.16 -17.77
N LYS A 941 11.40 15.66 -18.17
CA LYS A 941 10.73 16.07 -19.41
C LYS A 941 10.37 17.56 -19.40
N GLU A 942 9.69 18.01 -18.35
CA GLU A 942 9.10 19.36 -18.26
C GLU A 942 10.11 20.43 -17.82
N PHE A 943 10.90 20.18 -16.78
CA PHE A 943 11.84 21.16 -16.21
C PHE A 943 12.85 21.63 -17.26
N TYR A 944 13.47 20.70 -17.98
CA TYR A 944 14.49 21.02 -18.98
C TYR A 944 13.94 21.58 -20.30
N ALA A 945 12.62 21.50 -20.53
CA ALA A 945 11.99 22.27 -21.60
C ALA A 945 11.84 23.75 -21.22
N GLN A 946 11.97 24.09 -19.93
CA GLN A 946 11.56 25.38 -19.38
C GLN A 946 12.66 26.06 -18.53
N TYR A 947 13.84 25.46 -18.34
CA TYR A 947 14.88 25.96 -17.43
C TYR A 947 15.48 27.34 -17.81
N GLN A 948 15.27 27.81 -19.05
CA GLN A 948 15.73 29.13 -19.51
C GLN A 948 14.70 30.25 -19.26
N LYS A 949 13.49 29.91 -18.83
CA LYS A 949 12.42 30.87 -18.50
C LYS A 949 12.85 31.75 -17.30
N GLN A 950 12.29 32.95 -17.20
CA GLN A 950 12.61 33.88 -16.10
C GLN A 950 11.88 33.54 -14.80
N GLY A 951 10.77 32.78 -14.89
CA GLY A 951 10.06 32.23 -13.75
C GLY A 951 9.67 30.76 -13.97
N LEU A 952 9.48 30.02 -12.89
CA LEU A 952 9.01 28.63 -12.93
C LEU A 952 8.01 28.40 -11.78
N ILE A 953 6.89 27.76 -12.11
CA ILE A 953 5.91 27.24 -11.15
C ILE A 953 6.07 25.72 -11.10
N ILE A 954 6.43 25.19 -9.93
CA ILE A 954 6.37 23.75 -9.63
C ILE A 954 5.13 23.51 -8.78
N ASP A 955 4.11 22.89 -9.37
CA ASP A 955 2.85 22.61 -8.71
C ASP A 955 2.87 21.22 -8.06
N VAL A 956 2.72 21.18 -6.72
CA VAL A 956 2.62 19.95 -5.92
C VAL A 956 1.29 19.86 -5.17
N ARG A 957 0.28 20.62 -5.60
CA ARG A 957 -1.10 20.49 -5.09
C ARG A 957 -1.61 19.09 -5.37
N ARG A 958 -2.23 18.44 -4.37
CA ARG A 958 -2.65 17.01 -4.43
C ARG A 958 -1.52 16.00 -4.66
N ASN A 959 -0.24 16.37 -4.48
CA ASN A 959 0.87 15.42 -4.57
C ASN A 959 0.73 14.32 -3.50
N ARG A 960 0.88 13.05 -3.91
CA ARG A 960 0.60 11.88 -3.05
C ARG A 960 1.83 11.29 -2.32
N GLY A 961 2.96 11.96 -2.38
CA GLY A 961 4.21 11.50 -1.78
C GLY A 961 4.94 10.44 -2.60
N GLY A 962 5.98 9.86 -2.01
CA GLY A 962 6.97 9.03 -2.70
C GLY A 962 8.33 9.15 -2.03
N ASN A 963 9.42 9.31 -2.78
CA ASN A 963 10.77 9.37 -2.23
C ASN A 963 11.84 10.03 -3.13
N ILE A 964 11.48 11.07 -3.90
CA ILE A 964 12.41 11.71 -4.86
C ILE A 964 12.66 13.20 -4.58
N ASP A 965 12.08 13.75 -3.51
CA ASP A 965 12.24 15.15 -3.08
C ASP A 965 13.69 15.65 -3.16
N SER A 966 14.62 14.89 -2.58
CA SER A 966 16.05 15.25 -2.49
C SER A 966 16.71 15.37 -3.87
N ILE A 967 16.34 14.50 -4.82
CA ILE A 967 16.86 14.55 -6.20
C ILE A 967 16.41 15.83 -6.90
N ILE A 968 15.15 16.24 -6.68
CA ILE A 968 14.60 17.46 -7.29
C ILE A 968 15.22 18.70 -6.64
N ILE A 969 15.27 18.74 -5.31
CA ILE A 969 15.89 19.83 -4.55
C ILE A 969 17.35 20.03 -4.97
N GLU A 970 18.11 18.95 -5.16
CA GLU A 970 19.49 19.01 -5.67
C GLU A 970 19.59 19.77 -7.01
N LYS A 971 18.65 19.57 -7.94
CA LYS A 971 18.64 20.29 -9.22
C LYS A 971 18.34 21.77 -9.05
N LEU A 972 17.45 22.10 -8.11
CA LEU A 972 17.07 23.48 -7.79
C LEU A 972 18.16 24.22 -6.98
N LEU A 973 19.07 23.51 -6.32
CA LEU A 973 20.21 24.09 -5.60
C LEU A 973 21.36 24.54 -6.52
N ARG A 974 21.40 24.07 -7.78
CA ARG A 974 22.50 24.43 -8.71
C ARG A 974 22.51 25.94 -8.99
N ARG A 975 23.70 26.53 -9.00
CA ARG A 975 23.91 27.97 -9.28
C ARG A 975 25.01 28.15 -10.32
N SER A 976 24.68 28.77 -11.45
CA SER A 976 25.68 29.17 -12.45
C SER A 976 26.50 30.34 -11.93
N TRP A 977 27.82 30.23 -11.98
CA TRP A 977 28.75 31.30 -11.55
C TRP A 977 29.68 31.76 -12.67
N SER A 978 29.72 31.04 -13.79
CA SER A 978 30.43 31.45 -15.01
C SER A 978 29.70 30.91 -16.25
N PHE A 979 30.16 31.32 -17.43
CA PHE A 979 29.65 30.83 -18.71
C PHE A 979 30.78 30.73 -19.73
N TRP A 980 30.56 29.92 -20.75
CA TRP A 980 31.42 29.81 -21.92
C TRP A 980 30.75 30.50 -23.09
N GLN A 981 31.55 31.14 -23.94
CA GLN A 981 31.12 31.62 -25.24
C GLN A 981 32.06 31.08 -26.32
N ASP A 982 31.51 30.44 -27.34
CA ASP A 982 32.30 29.98 -28.48
C ASP A 982 32.61 31.13 -29.47
N THR A 983 33.37 30.85 -30.52
CA THR A 983 33.71 31.85 -31.55
C THR A 983 32.52 32.30 -32.38
N ASN A 984 31.42 31.54 -32.39
CA ASN A 984 30.18 31.88 -33.08
C ASN A 984 29.25 32.74 -32.20
N GLY A 985 29.57 32.90 -30.92
CA GLY A 985 28.82 33.69 -29.96
C GLY A 985 27.78 32.90 -29.17
N GLU A 986 27.72 31.56 -29.31
CA GLU A 986 26.82 30.73 -28.50
C GLU A 986 27.30 30.69 -27.05
N ARG A 987 26.35 30.85 -26.11
CA ARG A 987 26.65 30.98 -24.68
C ARG A 987 26.04 29.83 -23.90
N SER A 988 26.80 29.26 -22.97
CA SER A 988 26.30 28.23 -22.06
C SER A 988 26.88 28.40 -20.67
N THR A 989 26.08 28.14 -19.64
CA THR A 989 26.51 28.26 -18.25
C THR A 989 27.42 27.11 -17.85
N ASN A 990 28.35 27.38 -16.94
CA ASN A 990 29.27 26.37 -16.42
C ASN A 990 28.56 25.25 -15.64
N MET A 991 27.44 25.61 -14.98
CA MET A 991 26.43 24.67 -14.52
C MET A 991 25.38 24.51 -15.61
N GLN A 992 25.55 23.49 -16.46
CA GLN A 992 24.68 23.24 -17.61
C GLN A 992 23.24 23.02 -17.15
N GLN A 993 22.30 23.65 -17.85
CA GLN A 993 20.87 23.53 -17.61
C GLN A 993 20.42 23.87 -16.18
N ALA A 994 21.20 24.69 -15.45
CA ALA A 994 20.78 25.22 -14.15
C ALA A 994 19.73 26.31 -14.36
N PHE A 995 18.63 26.24 -13.60
CA PHE A 995 17.61 27.28 -13.59
C PHE A 995 18.15 28.54 -12.91
N ARG A 996 17.96 29.70 -13.55
CA ARG A 996 18.45 31.02 -13.09
C ARG A 996 17.34 32.00 -12.73
N GLY A 997 16.08 31.61 -12.98
CA GLY A 997 14.90 32.43 -12.75
C GLY A 997 14.35 32.35 -11.32
N HIS A 998 13.16 32.92 -11.14
CA HIS A 998 12.42 32.91 -9.88
C HIS A 998 11.54 31.67 -9.77
N LEU A 999 11.50 31.05 -8.59
CA LEU A 999 10.73 29.83 -8.34
C LEU A 999 9.52 30.11 -7.43
N VAL A 1000 8.36 29.62 -7.85
CA VAL A 1000 7.18 29.44 -6.99
C VAL A 1000 6.84 27.96 -6.90
N VAL A 1001 6.48 27.52 -5.69
CA VAL A 1001 5.92 26.19 -5.45
C VAL A 1001 4.47 26.33 -5.00
N LEU A 1002 3.55 25.67 -5.70
CA LEU A 1002 2.14 25.61 -5.29
C LEU A 1002 1.90 24.37 -4.43
N ALA A 1003 1.32 24.55 -3.26
CA ALA A 1003 0.95 23.46 -2.35
C ALA A 1003 -0.47 23.67 -1.78
N ASP A 1004 -1.19 22.59 -1.54
CA ASP A 1004 -2.57 22.63 -1.02
C ASP A 1004 -2.76 21.69 0.16
N GLU A 1005 -3.98 21.68 0.68
CA GLU A 1005 -4.45 20.88 1.80
C GLU A 1005 -4.10 19.38 1.68
N PHE A 1006 -3.93 18.90 0.44
CA PHE A 1006 -3.70 17.49 0.11
C PHE A 1006 -2.32 17.19 -0.44
N THR A 1007 -1.41 18.17 -0.50
CA THR A 1007 0.02 17.89 -0.64
C THR A 1007 0.43 17.00 0.55
N TYR A 1008 0.89 15.79 0.25
CA TYR A 1008 0.99 14.70 1.23
C TYR A 1008 2.38 14.05 1.23
N SER A 1009 2.89 13.73 2.42
CA SER A 1009 4.12 12.93 2.60
C SER A 1009 5.34 13.54 1.92
N ASP A 1010 6.00 12.85 0.99
CA ASP A 1010 7.20 13.39 0.34
C ASP A 1010 6.95 14.70 -0.45
N GLY A 1011 5.71 14.96 -0.87
CA GLY A 1011 5.32 16.27 -1.37
C GLY A 1011 5.49 17.38 -0.33
N GLU A 1012 5.21 17.08 0.94
CA GLU A 1012 5.41 18.00 2.07
C GLU A 1012 6.88 18.11 2.45
N THR A 1013 7.64 17.02 2.38
CA THR A 1013 9.10 17.06 2.56
C THR A 1013 9.73 18.00 1.53
N PHE A 1014 9.33 17.89 0.26
CA PHE A 1014 9.73 18.82 -0.80
C PHE A 1014 9.35 20.26 -0.47
N THR A 1015 8.08 20.54 -0.14
CA THR A 1015 7.63 21.91 0.24
C THR A 1015 8.41 22.46 1.45
N ALA A 1016 8.68 21.64 2.45
CA ALA A 1016 9.49 22.01 3.61
C ALA A 1016 10.93 22.35 3.20
N GLY A 1017 11.53 21.54 2.32
CA GLY A 1017 12.87 21.74 1.79
C GLY A 1017 13.02 23.06 1.02
N ILE A 1018 12.01 23.43 0.22
CA ILE A 1018 11.98 24.70 -0.52
C ILE A 1018 12.09 25.90 0.43
N LYS A 1019 11.30 25.89 1.52
CA LYS A 1019 11.33 26.95 2.53
C LYS A 1019 12.61 26.93 3.36
N ALA A 1020 13.02 25.75 3.83
CA ALA A 1020 14.18 25.61 4.71
C ALA A 1020 15.50 26.01 4.03
N LEU A 1021 15.57 25.89 2.70
CA LEU A 1021 16.74 26.21 1.90
C LEU A 1021 16.63 27.54 1.12
N ASP A 1022 15.56 28.31 1.33
CA ASP A 1022 15.30 29.58 0.65
C ASP A 1022 15.40 29.48 -0.89
N LEU A 1023 14.77 28.43 -1.46
CA LEU A 1023 14.85 28.14 -2.90
C LEU A 1023 13.80 28.86 -3.72
N GLY A 1024 12.70 29.29 -3.10
CA GLY A 1024 11.56 29.88 -3.76
C GLY A 1024 10.43 30.15 -2.78
N THR A 1025 9.33 30.71 -3.29
CA THR A 1025 8.16 31.06 -2.47
C THR A 1025 7.09 29.98 -2.58
N VAL A 1026 6.61 29.49 -1.44
CA VAL A 1026 5.46 28.57 -1.38
C VAL A 1026 4.17 29.38 -1.31
N ILE A 1027 3.27 29.15 -2.26
CA ILE A 1027 1.95 29.81 -2.34
C ILE A 1027 0.85 28.75 -2.31
N GLY A 1028 -0.22 29.01 -1.57
CA GLY A 1028 -1.38 28.12 -1.53
C GLY A 1028 -1.92 27.93 -0.13
N LYS A 1029 -2.06 26.68 0.33
CA LYS A 1029 -2.65 26.33 1.63
C LYS A 1029 -1.75 25.41 2.43
N GLN A 1030 -1.99 25.34 3.73
CA GLN A 1030 -1.25 24.45 4.63
C GLN A 1030 -1.41 23.00 4.17
N THR A 1031 -0.33 22.22 4.15
CA THR A 1031 -0.34 20.85 3.63
C THR A 1031 -0.96 19.83 4.60
N ALA A 1032 -1.07 18.56 4.17
CA ALA A 1032 -1.84 17.54 4.87
C ALA A 1032 -1.32 17.19 6.27
N GLY A 1033 -0.03 17.30 6.54
CA GLY A 1033 0.61 16.96 7.80
C GLY A 1033 0.97 15.50 7.97
N ALA A 1034 1.32 14.80 6.89
CA ALA A 1034 1.74 13.39 6.87
C ALA A 1034 3.26 13.28 6.84
N GLY A 1035 3.91 13.63 7.94
CA GLY A 1035 5.35 13.85 8.04
C GLY A 1035 6.18 12.63 8.43
N VAL A 1036 5.59 11.43 8.52
CA VAL A 1036 6.30 10.22 8.98
C VAL A 1036 6.41 9.20 7.85
N TRP A 1037 7.62 8.80 7.51
CA TRP A 1037 7.88 7.81 6.46
C TRP A 1037 7.62 6.38 6.94
N LEU A 1038 7.59 5.43 6.00
CA LEU A 1038 7.30 4.02 6.28
C LEU A 1038 7.85 3.08 5.22
N SER A 1039 8.01 1.81 5.59
CA SER A 1039 8.39 0.72 4.67
C SER A 1039 7.23 0.08 3.91
N GLY A 1040 5.99 0.18 4.44
CA GLY A 1040 4.79 -0.35 3.80
C GLY A 1040 4.58 -1.87 3.98
N GLY A 1041 5.32 -2.51 4.88
CA GLY A 1041 5.36 -3.97 5.07
C GLY A 1041 4.31 -4.59 6.02
N ASN A 1042 3.32 -3.84 6.52
CA ASN A 1042 2.40 -4.29 7.59
C ASN A 1042 1.13 -4.99 7.05
N ASN A 1043 1.30 -6.12 6.35
CA ASN A 1043 0.18 -6.93 5.85
C ASN A 1043 -0.27 -7.97 6.88
N VAL A 1044 -1.58 -8.06 7.14
CA VAL A 1044 -2.17 -9.17 7.91
C VAL A 1044 -2.31 -10.42 7.05
N VAL A 1045 -2.73 -11.54 7.64
CA VAL A 1045 -2.64 -12.88 7.03
C VAL A 1045 -3.37 -13.03 5.69
N ASP A 1046 -4.44 -12.26 5.49
CA ASP A 1046 -5.28 -12.28 4.29
C ASP A 1046 -4.82 -11.33 3.16
N GLY A 1047 -3.73 -10.61 3.36
CA GLY A 1047 -3.22 -9.60 2.43
C GLY A 1047 -3.83 -8.21 2.63
N GLY A 1048 -4.73 -8.03 3.59
CA GLY A 1048 -5.15 -6.70 4.06
C GLY A 1048 -4.01 -5.96 4.76
N ILE A 1049 -4.14 -4.64 4.86
CA ILE A 1049 -3.13 -3.73 5.42
C ILE A 1049 -3.70 -3.01 6.64
N ALA A 1050 -2.92 -3.00 7.73
CA ALA A 1050 -3.05 -2.10 8.87
C ALA A 1050 -1.72 -1.34 9.02
N ARG A 1051 -1.59 -0.21 8.33
CA ARG A 1051 -0.29 0.46 8.11
C ARG A 1051 0.20 1.19 9.36
N ALA A 1052 1.47 1.00 9.69
CA ALA A 1052 2.16 1.74 10.75
C ALA A 1052 3.15 2.76 10.16
N ALA A 1053 3.23 3.95 10.75
CA ALA A 1053 4.19 4.99 10.41
C ALA A 1053 5.50 4.80 11.20
N GLU A 1054 6.67 4.84 10.55
CA GLU A 1054 7.91 4.26 11.11
C GLU A 1054 9.07 5.25 11.27
N PHE A 1055 9.28 6.19 10.35
CA PHE A 1055 10.46 7.07 10.35
C PHE A 1055 10.07 8.55 10.45
N PRO A 1056 10.22 9.19 11.62
CA PRO A 1056 9.78 10.56 11.85
C PRO A 1056 10.78 11.56 11.27
N VAL A 1057 10.27 12.70 10.80
CA VAL A 1057 11.10 13.78 10.25
C VAL A 1057 11.35 14.87 11.30
N TYR A 1058 12.62 15.28 11.41
CA TYR A 1058 13.05 16.37 12.27
C TYR A 1058 13.75 17.45 11.43
N SER A 1059 13.62 18.71 11.82
CA SER A 1059 14.50 19.77 11.33
C SER A 1059 15.92 19.60 11.89
N MET A 1060 16.90 20.28 11.29
CA MET A 1060 18.32 20.19 11.67
C MET A 1060 18.61 20.57 13.13
N ASP A 1061 17.73 21.34 13.78
CA ASP A 1061 17.80 21.71 15.19
C ASP A 1061 17.13 20.69 16.13
N GLY A 1062 16.63 19.56 15.60
CA GLY A 1062 16.03 18.46 16.35
C GLY A 1062 14.53 18.63 16.65
N ARG A 1063 13.86 19.68 16.15
CA ARG A 1063 12.41 19.82 16.31
C ARG A 1063 11.68 18.84 15.40
N TRP A 1064 10.62 18.22 15.91
CA TRP A 1064 9.70 17.40 15.12
C TRP A 1064 8.86 18.31 14.22
N ILE A 1065 8.80 18.00 12.92
CA ILE A 1065 8.16 18.85 11.91
C ILE A 1065 7.14 18.06 11.08
N THR A 1066 6.25 18.79 10.41
CA THR A 1066 5.24 18.29 9.46
C THR A 1066 4.11 17.46 10.08
N GLU A 1067 4.40 16.36 10.78
CA GLU A 1067 3.36 15.41 11.22
C GLU A 1067 2.29 16.06 12.12
N GLY A 1068 1.02 15.81 11.77
CA GLY A 1068 -0.16 16.33 12.47
C GLY A 1068 -0.45 17.83 12.25
N ARG A 1069 0.42 18.56 11.54
CA ARG A 1069 0.27 20.00 11.24
C ARG A 1069 0.31 20.29 9.73
N GLY A 1070 1.33 19.84 9.03
CA GLY A 1070 1.64 20.24 7.65
C GLY A 1070 2.54 21.47 7.58
N ILE A 1071 2.91 21.83 6.37
CA ILE A 1071 3.75 22.97 6.02
C ILE A 1071 2.85 24.14 5.63
N SER A 1072 2.95 25.25 6.36
CA SER A 1072 2.25 26.48 6.01
C SER A 1072 2.93 27.16 4.81
N PRO A 1073 2.17 27.75 3.87
CA PRO A 1073 2.74 28.51 2.76
C PRO A 1073 3.40 29.81 3.24
N ASP A 1074 4.21 30.45 2.38
CA ASP A 1074 4.69 31.81 2.62
C ASP A 1074 3.60 32.85 2.31
N ILE A 1075 2.79 32.57 1.29
CA ILE A 1075 1.60 33.36 0.93
C ILE A 1075 0.40 32.43 0.92
N GLU A 1076 -0.50 32.63 1.88
CA GLU A 1076 -1.74 31.85 1.95
C GLU A 1076 -2.77 32.38 0.95
N VAL A 1077 -3.28 31.50 0.09
CA VAL A 1077 -4.28 31.81 -0.93
C VAL A 1077 -5.28 30.66 -0.98
N ASN A 1078 -6.56 30.97 -0.77
CA ASN A 1078 -7.64 29.99 -0.81
C ASN A 1078 -8.25 29.90 -2.21
N ASN A 1079 -8.51 28.68 -2.67
CA ASN A 1079 -9.33 28.42 -3.85
C ASN A 1079 -10.77 28.22 -3.40
N LEU A 1080 -11.61 29.24 -3.63
CA LEU A 1080 -12.98 29.26 -3.12
C LEU A 1080 -13.88 28.27 -3.88
N PRO A 1081 -14.85 27.62 -3.21
CA PRO A 1081 -15.55 26.46 -3.78
C PRO A 1081 -16.29 26.73 -5.09
N HIS A 1082 -17.05 27.82 -5.20
CA HIS A 1082 -17.84 28.13 -6.40
C HIS A 1082 -16.95 28.61 -7.54
N ALA A 1083 -16.04 29.55 -7.26
CA ALA A 1083 -15.06 30.04 -8.24
C ALA A 1083 -14.24 28.89 -8.85
N THR A 1084 -13.73 27.98 -8.02
CA THR A 1084 -12.94 26.82 -8.48
C THR A 1084 -13.75 25.83 -9.31
N PHE A 1085 -15.02 25.61 -8.96
CA PHE A 1085 -15.91 24.79 -9.79
C PHE A 1085 -16.05 25.38 -11.21
N ASN A 1086 -16.15 26.70 -11.31
CA ASN A 1086 -16.26 27.43 -12.57
C ASN A 1086 -14.92 27.57 -13.33
N GLY A 1087 -13.83 26.96 -12.83
CA GLY A 1087 -12.54 26.90 -13.51
C GLY A 1087 -11.54 28.01 -13.13
N GLU A 1088 -11.88 28.85 -12.15
CA GLU A 1088 -10.96 29.83 -11.56
C GLU A 1088 -9.93 29.14 -10.65
N ASP A 1089 -8.68 29.61 -10.69
CA ASP A 1089 -7.60 29.11 -9.84
C ASP A 1089 -6.84 30.31 -9.24
N ALA A 1090 -7.27 30.73 -8.05
CA ALA A 1090 -6.72 31.89 -7.36
C ALA A 1090 -5.26 31.67 -6.95
N GLN A 1091 -4.89 30.44 -6.59
CA GLN A 1091 -3.51 30.09 -6.26
C GLN A 1091 -2.58 30.19 -7.46
N LEU A 1092 -3.00 29.63 -8.62
CA LEU A 1092 -2.22 29.76 -9.86
C LEU A 1092 -2.12 31.21 -10.32
N ALA A 1093 -3.22 31.98 -10.25
CA ALA A 1093 -3.22 33.40 -10.59
C ALA A 1093 -2.27 34.21 -9.68
N ALA A 1094 -2.25 33.92 -8.37
CA ALA A 1094 -1.34 34.54 -7.42
C ALA A 1094 0.12 34.20 -7.72
N ALA A 1095 0.42 32.94 -8.08
CA ALA A 1095 1.76 32.54 -8.48
C ALA A 1095 2.26 33.26 -9.74
N ILE A 1096 1.41 33.36 -10.77
CA ILE A 1096 1.71 34.12 -11.99
C ILE A 1096 1.96 35.59 -11.64
N ALA A 1097 1.06 36.23 -10.89
CA ALA A 1097 1.19 37.63 -10.50
C ALA A 1097 2.48 37.90 -9.69
N TYR A 1098 2.79 37.02 -8.74
CA TYR A 1098 4.01 37.10 -7.94
C TYR A 1098 5.27 37.03 -8.81
N LEU A 1099 5.35 36.03 -9.69
CA LEU A 1099 6.48 35.86 -10.59
C LEU A 1099 6.62 37.03 -11.56
N LYS A 1100 5.52 37.58 -12.11
CA LYS A 1100 5.58 38.78 -12.96
C LYS A 1100 6.18 39.98 -12.21
N SER A 1101 5.80 40.19 -10.94
CA SER A 1101 6.40 41.22 -10.09
C SER A 1101 7.90 40.96 -9.86
N LYS A 1102 8.27 39.72 -9.50
CA LYS A 1102 9.66 39.35 -9.24
C LYS A 1102 10.56 39.47 -10.45
N ILE A 1103 10.08 39.07 -11.62
CA ILE A 1103 10.80 39.20 -12.89
C ILE A 1103 11.00 40.69 -13.23
N ALA A 1104 10.00 41.54 -13.00
CA ALA A 1104 10.14 42.98 -13.24
C ALA A 1104 11.12 43.66 -12.26
N GLU A 1105 11.10 43.26 -10.98
CA GLU A 1105 11.98 43.79 -9.94
C GLU A 1105 13.43 43.28 -10.07
N GLN A 1106 13.59 42.01 -10.47
CA GLN A 1106 14.86 41.29 -10.48
C GLN A 1106 14.96 40.43 -11.76
N PRO A 1107 15.09 41.03 -12.95
CA PRO A 1107 15.15 40.29 -14.20
C PRO A 1107 16.38 39.39 -14.23
N VAL A 1108 16.25 38.23 -14.88
CA VAL A 1108 17.40 37.33 -15.07
C VAL A 1108 18.40 38.02 -15.99
N MET A 1109 19.58 38.33 -15.47
CA MET A 1109 20.60 39.05 -16.24
C MET A 1109 20.99 38.27 -17.51
N PRO A 1110 20.97 38.92 -18.69
CA PRO A 1110 21.51 38.33 -19.91
C PRO A 1110 22.97 37.90 -19.70
N ILE A 1111 23.33 36.76 -20.27
CA ILE A 1111 24.71 36.33 -20.29
C ILE A 1111 25.37 37.03 -21.48
N GLU A 1112 26.34 37.90 -21.23
CA GLU A 1112 27.07 38.62 -22.27
C GLU A 1112 28.57 38.62 -21.98
N ALA A 1113 29.37 38.17 -22.96
CA ALA A 1113 30.83 38.25 -22.87
C ALA A 1113 31.29 39.70 -23.10
N LYS A 1114 32.18 40.18 -22.23
CA LYS A 1114 32.98 41.38 -22.51
C LYS A 1114 34.05 41.06 -23.58
N PRO A 1115 34.55 42.05 -24.33
CA PRO A 1115 35.69 41.86 -25.21
C PRO A 1115 36.88 41.29 -24.43
N LEU A 1116 37.62 40.36 -25.04
CA LEU A 1116 38.86 39.86 -24.47
C LEU A 1116 39.88 41.02 -24.38
N PRO A 1117 40.65 41.09 -23.29
CA PRO A 1117 41.66 42.12 -23.14
C PRO A 1117 42.81 41.92 -24.16
N PRO A 1118 43.62 42.96 -24.41
CA PRO A 1118 44.83 42.86 -25.24
C PRO A 1118 45.77 41.73 -24.79
N VAL A 1119 46.61 41.23 -25.70
CA VAL A 1119 47.51 40.06 -25.47
C VAL A 1119 48.48 40.24 -24.29
N ASN A 1120 48.76 41.48 -23.87
CA ASN A 1120 49.62 41.82 -22.75
C ASN A 1120 48.90 41.97 -21.41
N GLU A 1121 47.59 41.71 -21.36
CA GLU A 1121 46.76 41.72 -20.15
C GLU A 1121 46.30 40.29 -19.81
N THR A 1122 46.09 40.01 -18.52
CA THR A 1122 45.63 38.70 -18.03
C THR A 1122 44.13 38.71 -17.73
N ALA A 1123 43.54 37.55 -17.45
CA ALA A 1123 42.17 37.47 -16.94
C ALA A 1123 42.05 38.12 -15.54
N ASP A 1124 40.85 38.63 -15.23
CA ASP A 1124 40.47 39.08 -13.89
C ASP A 1124 40.34 37.89 -12.93
N ASP A 1125 40.47 38.14 -11.62
CA ASP A 1125 40.20 37.15 -10.56
C ASP A 1125 38.68 37.08 -10.24
N ILE A 1126 38.26 36.05 -9.50
CA ILE A 1126 36.88 35.94 -9.00
C ILE A 1126 36.76 36.79 -7.73
N GLU A 1127 35.93 37.84 -7.78
CA GLU A 1127 35.59 38.68 -6.62
C GLU A 1127 34.48 38.11 -5.73
#